data_AF-A0A2K5YPA8-F1
#
_entry.id   AF-A0A2K5YPA8-F1
#
_cell.length_a   1.000
_cell.length_b   1.000
_cell.length_c   1.000
_cell.angle_alpha   90.00
_cell.angle_beta   90.00
_cell.angle_gamma   90.00
#
_symmetry.space_group_name_H-M   'P 1'
#
loop_
_entity.id
_entity.type
_entity.pdbx_description
1 polymer ?
#
loop_
_entity_poly.entity_id
_entity_poly.type
_entity_poly.pdbx_seq_one_letter_code
_entity_poly.pdbx_strand_id
1 'polypeptide(L)'
;MPWVEPEPRPSPEQKPKLTKQYSATGPEWDQKSEESESEGNQPPLGPLASPRPPETPGPPALERDDAPLPEEETPEPRAICRHRHRCHTDCLEAPLSRAFQWLGWQVGAHPWIFLLASLMLTAALSTGFLYLPKGKEEDLEEQYTPVGGPAKAERRFVQGHFTTDDSYRFSASRRSTEANFASLLVVSYSDSLLDPATFAEVSKLDGAVQDLRVALEDGSQIQYQQVCARNRTLCVHPNPLLHAWQVDKTLNLSSISFPIYHHGGHPLYLTGFFGGRILGGSLGMGHLLLRAKAMRLLYYLKTEDPEDRVQSKQWLTHFLDQFTNITNTLALKKIEVVHFTSLSRQLEFQATSKTMIPVFHLAHVPIILFAVASCFRFDRIRNKMCVAAFGVISAFLAVVSGFGLLLHIGVPCVIIVANSPFLILSVGVDNMFIMISTWHKTRLADDIPERMSNVYSKVAVSITITTITNILAFYTGVMSSFRSVQCFCIYTGTTLLFCYFYSITCFGAFMALDGKREVVCLRWLQKADPKWSSFKKSCCCPCGSVPDEHGTYVHPMNLFFRDYFGPFLTSSKSKYFVVFVYILYIISSIYGCFHVQKGLDFRNLASDDSYITPYFNVEEDYFSDYGPRVMVIVTKKVDYWNEDVRQKLENCIKIFENKVYVDKNLTEFWLDAYVQYLKSNSQDPNDKNTFMNNIPDFLSNFPNFQHDINISSSNEIISSRGFIQTTGVSSSTKKKIMLFQ
;
A
#
# COMPACT_ATOMS: atom_id res chain seq x y z
N MET A 1 27.64 21.91 20.38
CA MET A 1 27.55 22.63 21.66
C MET A 1 26.36 23.57 21.60
N PRO A 2 25.61 23.77 22.69
CA PRO A 2 25.10 22.75 23.62
C PRO A 2 23.71 22.24 23.17
N TRP A 3 23.22 21.16 23.78
CA TRP A 3 21.83 20.72 23.63
C TRP A 3 20.96 21.39 24.70
N VAL A 4 19.70 21.69 24.38
CA VAL A 4 18.69 22.22 25.32
C VAL A 4 17.59 21.18 25.47
N GLU A 5 17.26 20.82 26.72
CA GLU A 5 16.19 19.87 27.02
C GLU A 5 14.80 20.52 26.87
N PRO A 6 13.80 19.82 26.31
CA PRO A 6 12.41 20.28 26.31
C PRO A 6 11.69 19.95 27.62
N GLU A 7 10.92 20.91 28.14
CA GLU A 7 10.12 20.75 29.37
C GLU A 7 9.05 19.63 29.28
N PRO A 8 8.67 19.02 30.42
CA PRO A 8 7.62 18.01 30.47
C PRO A 8 6.21 18.61 30.31
N ARG A 9 5.41 18.01 29.42
CA ARG A 9 3.97 18.36 29.30
C ARG A 9 3.18 17.98 30.57
N PRO A 10 2.18 18.78 30.97
CA PRO A 10 1.36 18.49 32.15
C PRO A 10 0.47 17.26 31.94
N SER A 11 0.27 16.50 33.02
CA SER A 11 -0.57 15.30 33.07
C SER A 11 -2.07 15.62 32.96
N PRO A 12 -2.88 14.79 32.27
CA PRO A 12 -4.31 15.04 32.11
C PRO A 12 -5.09 14.81 33.42
N GLU A 13 -6.01 15.74 33.71
CA GLU A 13 -6.88 15.70 34.89
C GLU A 13 -7.84 14.49 34.88
N GLN A 14 -8.10 13.97 36.08
CA GLN A 14 -9.09 12.91 36.29
C GLN A 14 -10.52 13.44 36.12
N LYS A 15 -11.33 12.77 35.28
CA LYS A 15 -12.80 12.86 35.30
C LYS A 15 -13.42 11.59 35.90
N PRO A 16 -14.57 11.70 36.61
CA PRO A 16 -14.98 10.71 37.59
C PRO A 16 -15.55 9.42 36.97
N LYS A 17 -15.37 8.31 37.71
CA LYS A 17 -15.94 7.00 37.40
C LYS A 17 -17.47 7.03 37.46
N LEU A 18 -18.14 6.67 36.37
CA LEU A 18 -19.55 6.32 36.39
C LEU A 18 -19.70 4.79 36.34
N THR A 19 -20.04 4.19 37.47
CA THR A 19 -20.25 2.74 37.58
C THR A 19 -21.55 2.35 36.90
N LYS A 20 -21.51 1.57 35.82
CA LYS A 20 -22.69 0.87 35.28
C LYS A 20 -22.55 -0.63 35.43
N GLN A 21 -23.36 -1.15 36.35
CA GLN A 21 -23.58 -2.56 36.62
C GLN A 21 -24.48 -3.14 35.51
N TYR A 22 -24.05 -4.21 34.85
CA TYR A 22 -24.91 -4.97 33.94
C TYR A 22 -24.89 -6.46 34.31
N SER A 23 -26.09 -7.00 34.42
CA SER A 23 -26.40 -8.39 34.79
C SER A 23 -26.11 -9.37 33.67
N ALA A 24 -25.72 -10.59 34.03
CA ALA A 24 -25.57 -11.69 33.10
C ALA A 24 -26.92 -12.29 32.71
N THR A 25 -27.15 -12.44 31.40
CA THR A 25 -28.05 -13.45 30.81
C THR A 25 -27.57 -13.70 29.38
N GLY A 26 -27.12 -14.91 29.07
CA GLY A 26 -26.93 -15.41 27.71
C GLY A 26 -27.72 -16.72 27.55
N PRO A 27 -28.20 -17.06 26.33
CA PRO A 27 -28.83 -18.34 26.08
C PRO A 27 -27.85 -19.37 25.49
N GLU A 28 -27.95 -20.61 25.96
CA GLU A 28 -27.34 -21.81 25.39
C GLU A 28 -27.95 -22.15 24.03
N TRP A 29 -27.23 -22.95 23.23
CA TRP A 29 -27.80 -23.74 22.12
C TRP A 29 -27.20 -25.15 22.12
N ASP A 30 -28.09 -26.13 22.27
CA ASP A 30 -27.79 -27.56 22.37
C ASP A 30 -27.51 -28.23 21.01
N GLN A 31 -26.85 -29.40 21.06
CA GLN A 31 -26.68 -30.32 19.94
C GLN A 31 -27.75 -31.42 19.92
N LYS A 32 -28.34 -31.68 18.74
CA LYS A 32 -28.79 -33.01 18.23
C LYS A 32 -28.77 -32.94 16.69
N SER A 33 -28.23 -33.85 15.86
CA SER A 33 -27.98 -35.31 15.88
C SER A 33 -29.14 -36.17 15.36
N GLU A 34 -29.01 -36.69 14.13
CA GLU A 34 -29.62 -37.87 13.47
C GLU A 34 -29.23 -37.80 11.97
N GLU A 35 -29.00 -38.84 11.15
CA GLU A 35 -29.27 -40.31 11.16
C GLU A 35 -28.15 -41.04 10.35
N SER A 36 -27.61 -42.20 10.77
CA SER A 36 -27.82 -43.61 10.27
C SER A 36 -27.55 -43.86 8.77
N GLU A 37 -27.02 -45.01 8.28
CA GLU A 37 -27.17 -46.44 8.68
C GLU A 37 -25.86 -47.26 8.54
N SER A 38 -25.61 -48.27 9.40
CA SER A 38 -25.57 -49.76 9.17
C SER A 38 -24.38 -50.31 8.33
N GLU A 39 -23.75 -51.48 8.54
CA GLU A 39 -23.67 -52.52 9.60
C GLU A 39 -22.26 -53.23 9.46
N GLY A 40 -21.77 -54.20 10.23
CA GLY A 40 -22.32 -54.99 11.35
C GLY A 40 -21.41 -56.17 11.80
N ASN A 41 -21.82 -56.91 12.85
CA ASN A 41 -21.32 -58.20 13.37
C ASN A 41 -19.90 -58.41 13.98
N GLN A 42 -19.88 -59.31 14.98
CA GLN A 42 -18.84 -59.63 16.00
C GLN A 42 -19.14 -61.05 16.60
N PRO A 43 -18.38 -61.65 17.56
CA PRO A 43 -16.93 -61.61 17.86
C PRO A 43 -16.20 -62.98 17.58
N PRO A 44 -16.13 -64.04 18.44
CA PRO A 44 -15.48 -64.18 19.77
C PRO A 44 -14.49 -65.38 19.98
N LEU A 45 -13.82 -65.36 21.17
CA LEU A 45 -13.23 -66.47 21.97
C LEU A 45 -11.89 -67.18 21.57
N GLY A 46 -11.01 -67.36 22.57
CA GLY A 46 -9.80 -68.24 22.57
C GLY A 46 -10.10 -69.65 23.13
N PRO A 47 -9.13 -70.51 23.58
CA PRO A 47 -7.91 -70.16 24.37
C PRO A 47 -6.64 -71.10 24.24
N LEU A 48 -5.64 -70.86 25.12
CA LEU A 48 -4.67 -71.79 25.79
C LEU A 48 -3.48 -72.54 25.10
N ALA A 49 -2.32 -72.43 25.79
CA ALA A 49 -1.30 -73.46 26.13
C ALA A 49 -0.23 -73.98 25.12
N SER A 50 0.93 -74.34 25.68
CA SER A 50 2.20 -74.81 25.05
C SER A 50 2.46 -76.31 25.29
N PRO A 51 3.46 -76.94 24.59
CA PRO A 51 4.70 -77.32 25.29
C PRO A 51 6.00 -77.36 24.44
N ARG A 52 7.15 -77.65 25.09
CA ARG A 52 8.53 -77.79 24.57
C ARG A 52 9.02 -79.27 24.68
N PRO A 53 9.97 -79.75 23.85
CA PRO A 53 11.14 -80.53 24.36
C PRO A 53 12.44 -80.36 23.49
N PRO A 54 13.55 -81.11 23.69
CA PRO A 54 14.42 -81.25 24.88
C PRO A 54 15.95 -81.03 24.57
N GLU A 55 16.87 -81.40 25.49
CA GLU A 55 18.30 -80.95 25.55
C GLU A 55 19.40 -82.06 25.46
N THR A 56 20.68 -81.62 25.32
CA THR A 56 21.98 -82.25 25.76
C THR A 56 22.56 -83.47 25.01
N PRO A 57 23.89 -83.84 25.13
CA PRO A 57 24.96 -83.39 26.08
C PRO A 57 26.37 -83.01 25.49
N GLY A 58 27.32 -82.59 26.36
CA GLY A 58 28.78 -82.32 26.09
C GLY A 58 29.69 -83.56 26.30
N PRO A 59 30.97 -83.51 26.80
CA PRO A 59 31.89 -82.42 27.26
C PRO A 59 33.34 -82.58 26.65
N PRO A 60 34.53 -82.33 27.28
CA PRO A 60 34.98 -81.51 28.43
C PRO A 60 36.17 -80.54 28.13
N ALA A 61 36.80 -79.97 29.17
CA ALA A 61 37.81 -78.87 29.14
C ALA A 61 39.29 -79.31 29.31
N LEU A 62 40.22 -78.37 29.11
CA LEU A 62 41.62 -78.41 29.58
C LEU A 62 42.23 -77.01 29.69
N GLU A 63 42.78 -76.67 30.86
CA GLU A 63 43.55 -75.42 31.11
C GLU A 63 45.04 -75.62 30.82
N ARG A 64 45.72 -74.57 30.35
CA ARG A 64 47.15 -74.34 30.62
C ARG A 64 47.54 -72.87 30.39
N ASP A 65 48.15 -72.24 31.39
CA ASP A 65 48.84 -70.96 31.26
C ASP A 65 50.13 -71.11 30.44
N ASP A 66 50.40 -70.16 29.54
CA ASP A 66 51.75 -69.78 29.09
C ASP A 66 51.66 -68.38 28.43
N ALA A 67 52.50 -67.44 28.85
CA ALA A 67 52.48 -66.05 28.38
C ALA A 67 53.55 -65.76 27.32
N PRO A 68 53.22 -64.96 26.28
CA PRO A 68 54.24 -64.16 25.59
C PRO A 68 53.89 -62.67 25.40
N LEU A 69 54.91 -61.95 24.93
CA LEU A 69 55.04 -60.49 24.74
C LEU A 69 54.23 -59.95 23.52
N PRO A 70 54.15 -58.62 23.30
CA PRO A 70 52.94 -58.00 22.72
C PRO A 70 52.92 -57.93 21.19
N GLU A 71 51.74 -58.15 20.62
CA GLU A 71 51.39 -57.84 19.23
C GLU A 71 50.09 -57.02 19.14
N GLU A 72 50.07 -56.09 18.18
CA GLU A 72 48.97 -55.30 17.60
C GLU A 72 47.66 -55.07 18.40
N GLU A 73 47.42 -53.80 18.78
CA GLU A 73 46.11 -53.32 19.22
C GLU A 73 45.05 -53.45 18.10
N THR A 74 44.34 -54.58 18.10
CA THR A 74 43.08 -54.73 17.37
C THR A 74 41.96 -53.98 18.12
N PRO A 75 41.13 -53.18 17.42
CA PRO A 75 40.16 -52.30 18.09
C PRO A 75 38.97 -53.07 18.66
N GLU A 76 38.52 -52.67 19.85
CA GLU A 76 37.37 -53.25 20.56
C GLU A 76 36.10 -53.39 19.70
N PRO A 77 35.27 -54.42 19.93
CA PRO A 77 34.02 -54.63 19.21
C PRO A 77 33.02 -53.52 19.54
N ARG A 78 32.93 -52.51 18.67
CA ARG A 78 31.90 -51.47 18.73
C ARG A 78 30.52 -52.11 18.87
N ALA A 79 29.80 -51.74 19.93
CA ALA A 79 28.41 -52.13 20.13
C ALA A 79 27.58 -51.83 18.87
N ILE A 80 27.06 -52.89 18.24
CA ILE A 80 26.22 -52.77 17.05
C ILE A 80 24.86 -52.23 17.49
N CYS A 81 24.77 -50.91 17.57
CA CYS A 81 23.50 -50.20 17.56
C CYS A 81 22.77 -50.56 16.25
N ARG A 82 21.86 -51.54 16.34
CA ARG A 82 20.98 -51.92 15.23
C ARG A 82 20.33 -50.64 14.67
N HIS A 83 20.71 -50.28 13.45
CA HIS A 83 20.06 -49.20 12.72
C HIS A 83 18.60 -49.58 12.49
N ARG A 84 17.73 -49.07 13.36
CA ARG A 84 16.28 -49.08 13.16
C ARG A 84 16.03 -48.38 11.83
N HIS A 85 15.37 -49.06 10.89
CA HIS A 85 15.12 -48.54 9.54
C HIS A 85 14.61 -47.09 9.63
N ARG A 86 15.38 -46.15 9.07
CA ARG A 86 14.85 -44.81 8.83
C ARG A 86 13.77 -44.94 7.76
N CYS A 87 12.58 -44.43 8.02
CA CYS A 87 11.66 -44.12 6.94
C CYS A 87 12.40 -43.18 5.97
N HIS A 88 12.53 -43.54 4.70
CA HIS A 88 13.10 -42.65 3.70
C HIS A 88 12.11 -41.49 3.46
N THR A 89 12.35 -40.37 4.14
CA THR A 89 11.64 -39.10 3.91
C THR A 89 12.11 -38.39 2.65
N ASP A 90 13.26 -38.82 2.10
CA ASP A 90 14.00 -38.12 1.04
C ASP A 90 13.43 -38.38 -0.37
N CYS A 91 12.20 -38.89 -0.47
CA CYS A 91 11.52 -39.26 -1.71
C CYS A 91 11.38 -38.10 -2.71
N LEU A 92 11.41 -36.85 -2.22
CA LEU A 92 11.41 -35.63 -3.04
C LEU A 92 12.81 -35.01 -3.16
N GLU A 93 13.59 -34.97 -2.07
CA GLU A 93 14.92 -34.34 -2.05
C GLU A 93 15.94 -35.13 -2.89
N ALA A 94 16.01 -36.45 -2.76
CA ALA A 94 16.98 -37.28 -3.45
C ALA A 94 16.87 -37.23 -5.00
N PRO A 95 15.68 -37.39 -5.63
CA PRO A 95 15.58 -37.27 -7.08
C PRO A 95 15.82 -35.84 -7.57
N LEU A 96 15.36 -34.82 -6.83
CA LEU A 96 15.56 -33.43 -7.20
C LEU A 96 17.04 -33.02 -7.10
N SER A 97 17.74 -33.47 -6.05
CA SER A 97 19.19 -33.30 -5.89
C SER A 97 19.97 -33.95 -7.04
N ARG A 98 19.59 -35.17 -7.48
CA ARG A 98 20.19 -35.82 -8.67
C ARG A 98 19.92 -35.06 -9.98
N ALA A 99 18.72 -34.52 -10.16
CA ALA A 99 18.40 -33.68 -11.32
C ALA A 99 19.26 -32.40 -11.35
N PHE A 100 19.41 -31.73 -10.20
CA PHE A 100 20.30 -30.57 -10.07
C PHE A 100 21.78 -30.94 -10.18
N GLN A 101 22.19 -32.13 -9.73
CA GLN A 101 23.54 -32.67 -9.90
C GLN A 101 23.88 -32.79 -11.40
N TRP A 102 22.96 -33.34 -12.21
CA TRP A 102 23.09 -33.40 -13.67
C TRP A 102 23.12 -32.00 -14.31
N LEU A 103 22.21 -31.11 -13.91
CA LEU A 103 22.17 -29.74 -14.42
C LEU A 103 23.47 -28.98 -14.11
N GLY A 104 24.00 -29.11 -12.90
CA GLY A 104 25.27 -28.50 -12.49
C GLY A 104 26.46 -29.02 -13.30
N TRP A 105 26.47 -30.30 -13.65
CA TRP A 105 27.47 -30.87 -14.55
C TRP A 105 27.41 -30.22 -15.94
N GLN A 106 26.21 -30.07 -16.52
CA GLN A 106 26.01 -29.42 -17.83
C GLN A 106 26.44 -27.94 -17.81
N VAL A 107 26.06 -27.18 -16.77
CA VAL A 107 26.46 -25.78 -16.59
C VAL A 107 27.98 -25.64 -16.43
N GLY A 108 28.64 -26.57 -15.72
CA GLY A 108 30.09 -26.60 -15.58
C GLY A 108 30.85 -27.01 -16.85
N ALA A 109 30.27 -27.91 -17.66
CA ALA A 109 30.83 -28.35 -18.94
C ALA A 109 30.75 -27.24 -20.02
N HIS A 110 29.58 -26.61 -20.15
CA HIS A 110 29.26 -25.68 -21.25
C HIS A 110 28.85 -24.26 -20.79
N PRO A 111 29.61 -23.58 -19.91
CA PRO A 111 29.17 -22.34 -19.26
C PRO A 111 28.88 -21.19 -20.23
N TRP A 112 29.63 -21.08 -21.34
CA TRP A 112 29.40 -20.02 -22.33
C TRP A 112 28.01 -20.08 -22.97
N ILE A 113 27.42 -21.27 -23.13
CA ILE A 113 26.08 -21.42 -23.71
C ILE A 113 25.04 -20.82 -22.76
N PHE A 114 25.07 -21.21 -21.48
CA PHE A 114 24.14 -20.72 -20.46
C PHE A 114 24.29 -19.21 -20.19
N LEU A 115 25.51 -18.71 -20.19
CA LEU A 115 25.79 -17.27 -20.02
C LEU A 115 25.23 -16.47 -21.21
N LEU A 116 25.58 -16.85 -22.44
CA LEU A 116 25.17 -16.12 -23.65
C LEU A 116 23.65 -16.22 -23.88
N ALA A 117 23.04 -17.38 -23.64
CA ALA A 117 21.59 -17.55 -23.73
C ALA A 117 20.84 -16.64 -22.74
N SER A 118 21.34 -16.50 -21.51
CA SER A 118 20.74 -15.61 -20.51
C SER A 118 20.85 -14.13 -20.91
N LEU A 119 21.99 -13.72 -21.50
CA LEU A 119 22.20 -12.36 -22.02
C LEU A 119 21.31 -12.08 -23.24
N MET A 120 21.18 -13.02 -24.17
CA MET A 120 20.27 -12.89 -25.33
C MET A 120 18.80 -12.82 -24.91
N LEU A 121 18.39 -13.64 -23.93
CA LEU A 121 17.04 -13.57 -23.36
C LEU A 121 16.79 -12.20 -22.70
N THR A 122 17.77 -11.66 -21.95
CA THR A 122 17.65 -10.32 -21.35
C THR A 122 17.54 -9.25 -22.42
N ALA A 123 18.35 -9.31 -23.48
CA ALA A 123 18.31 -8.36 -24.58
C ALA A 123 16.98 -8.40 -25.36
N ALA A 124 16.41 -9.60 -25.56
CA ALA A 124 15.10 -9.75 -26.18
C ALA A 124 13.99 -9.15 -25.30
N LEU A 125 13.97 -9.47 -24.00
CA LEU A 125 12.93 -9.01 -23.07
C LEU A 125 13.06 -7.50 -22.74
N SER A 126 14.27 -6.94 -22.73
CA SER A 126 14.49 -5.51 -22.44
C SER A 126 13.85 -4.56 -23.45
N THR A 127 13.51 -5.04 -24.65
CA THR A 127 12.70 -4.28 -25.62
C THR A 127 11.32 -3.89 -25.07
N GLY A 128 10.82 -4.58 -24.03
CA GLY A 128 9.56 -4.25 -23.36
C GLY A 128 9.55 -2.85 -22.73
N PHE A 129 10.72 -2.31 -22.35
CA PHE A 129 10.84 -0.94 -21.84
C PHE A 129 10.46 0.14 -22.87
N LEU A 130 10.34 -0.19 -24.16
CA LEU A 130 9.79 0.70 -25.18
C LEU A 130 8.28 0.96 -24.98
N TYR A 131 7.55 0.00 -24.39
CA TYR A 131 6.12 0.11 -24.08
C TYR A 131 5.82 0.77 -22.73
N LEU A 132 6.85 1.25 -22.01
CA LEU A 132 6.65 2.01 -20.77
C LEU A 132 5.85 3.30 -21.08
N PRO A 133 4.65 3.51 -20.50
CA PRO A 133 3.78 4.61 -20.87
C PRO A 133 4.33 5.96 -20.41
N LYS A 134 5.04 6.66 -21.30
CA LYS A 134 5.56 8.00 -21.05
C LYS A 134 4.40 9.01 -21.01
N GLY A 135 4.22 9.67 -19.87
CA GLY A 135 3.26 10.78 -19.71
C GLY A 135 1.81 10.39 -19.38
N LYS A 136 1.51 9.11 -19.10
CA LYS A 136 0.20 8.75 -18.55
C LYS A 136 0.21 8.99 -17.03
N GLU A 137 -0.54 9.98 -16.57
CA GLU A 137 -0.72 10.23 -15.13
C GLU A 137 -1.35 9.01 -14.43
N GLU A 138 -0.79 8.61 -13.29
CA GLU A 138 -1.34 7.55 -12.45
C GLU A 138 -2.58 8.05 -11.67
N ASP A 139 -3.77 7.53 -11.97
CA ASP A 139 -4.97 7.82 -11.17
C ASP A 139 -4.93 7.13 -9.80
N LEU A 140 -4.57 7.90 -8.76
CA LEU A 140 -4.52 7.43 -7.37
C LEU A 140 -5.83 6.81 -6.89
N GLU A 141 -6.99 7.29 -7.35
CA GLU A 141 -8.26 6.66 -6.97
C GLU A 141 -8.36 5.26 -7.58
N GLU A 142 -7.99 5.08 -8.85
CA GLU A 142 -8.00 3.75 -9.48
C GLU A 142 -7.02 2.77 -8.81
N GLN A 143 -5.81 3.23 -8.47
CA GLN A 143 -4.77 2.38 -7.85
C GLN A 143 -5.09 1.97 -6.41
N TYR A 144 -5.59 2.89 -5.59
CA TYR A 144 -5.74 2.73 -4.14
C TYR A 144 -7.18 2.47 -3.68
N THR A 145 -8.14 2.27 -4.60
CA THR A 145 -9.49 1.78 -4.27
C THR A 145 -9.78 0.41 -4.87
N PRO A 146 -10.64 -0.43 -4.25
CA PRO A 146 -10.99 -1.74 -4.78
C PRO A 146 -11.50 -1.70 -6.22
N VAL A 147 -11.00 -2.58 -7.11
CA VAL A 147 -11.37 -2.59 -8.54
C VAL A 147 -12.87 -2.81 -8.74
N GLY A 148 -13.45 -3.75 -8.00
CA GLY A 148 -14.88 -4.13 -8.06
C GLY A 148 -15.72 -3.69 -6.86
N GLY A 149 -15.36 -2.60 -6.16
CA GLY A 149 -16.08 -2.16 -4.95
C GLY A 149 -17.52 -1.69 -5.23
N PRO A 150 -18.50 -1.94 -4.33
CA PRO A 150 -19.90 -1.49 -4.49
C PRO A 150 -20.04 0.00 -4.79
N ALA A 151 -19.27 0.86 -4.11
CA ALA A 151 -19.24 2.30 -4.35
C ALA A 151 -18.90 2.70 -5.80
N LYS A 152 -18.11 1.89 -6.53
CA LYS A 152 -17.85 2.11 -7.97
C LYS A 152 -19.04 1.70 -8.85
N ALA A 153 -19.84 0.72 -8.44
CA ALA A 153 -21.08 0.37 -9.13
C ALA A 153 -22.17 1.43 -8.88
N GLU A 154 -22.31 1.89 -7.64
CA GLU A 154 -23.20 2.99 -7.25
C GLU A 154 -22.83 4.30 -7.97
N ARG A 155 -21.54 4.66 -8.04
CA ARG A 155 -21.09 5.83 -8.80
C ARG A 155 -21.45 5.73 -10.29
N ARG A 156 -21.25 4.57 -10.92
CA ARG A 156 -21.66 4.34 -12.32
C ARG A 156 -23.18 4.46 -12.50
N PHE A 157 -23.97 3.99 -11.53
CA PHE A 157 -25.42 4.19 -11.54
C PHE A 157 -25.76 5.69 -11.51
N VAL A 158 -25.14 6.48 -10.63
CA VAL A 158 -25.34 7.94 -10.57
C VAL A 158 -24.99 8.59 -11.91
N GLN A 159 -23.82 8.28 -12.46
CA GLN A 159 -23.34 8.83 -13.74
C GLN A 159 -24.25 8.49 -14.92
N GLY A 160 -24.90 7.32 -14.91
CA GLY A 160 -25.84 6.91 -15.96
C GLY A 160 -27.26 7.49 -15.82
N HIS A 161 -27.64 7.99 -14.63
CA HIS A 161 -29.02 8.43 -14.34
C HIS A 161 -29.16 9.90 -13.97
N PHE A 162 -28.09 10.57 -13.53
CA PHE A 162 -28.12 11.99 -13.15
C PHE A 162 -26.99 12.72 -13.87
N THR A 163 -27.35 13.53 -14.86
CA THR A 163 -26.40 14.42 -15.54
C THR A 163 -26.16 15.68 -14.72
N THR A 164 -24.90 16.05 -14.61
CA THR A 164 -24.46 17.38 -14.17
C THR A 164 -24.13 18.25 -15.39
N ASP A 165 -23.98 19.55 -15.16
CA ASP A 165 -23.51 20.52 -16.14
C ASP A 165 -22.67 21.56 -15.38
N ASP A 166 -21.36 21.37 -15.31
CA ASP A 166 -20.43 22.26 -14.60
C ASP A 166 -20.29 23.63 -15.32
N SER A 167 -20.70 23.73 -16.59
CA SER A 167 -20.60 24.91 -17.45
C SER A 167 -21.81 25.84 -17.38
N TYR A 168 -22.97 25.35 -16.93
CA TYR A 168 -24.20 26.13 -16.79
C TYR A 168 -24.90 26.00 -15.42
N ARG A 169 -24.84 24.84 -14.74
CA ARG A 169 -25.51 24.63 -13.43
C ARG A 169 -24.69 23.76 -12.48
N PHE A 170 -23.51 24.24 -12.13
CA PHE A 170 -22.68 23.61 -11.12
C PHE A 170 -23.36 23.53 -9.74
N SER A 171 -23.29 22.36 -9.11
CA SER A 171 -23.70 22.16 -7.72
C SER A 171 -22.78 21.15 -7.03
N ALA A 172 -21.94 21.64 -6.11
CA ALA A 172 -20.91 20.84 -5.45
C ALA A 172 -21.42 19.53 -4.81
N SER A 173 -22.61 19.56 -4.22
CA SER A 173 -23.23 18.40 -3.55
C SER A 173 -23.80 17.35 -4.51
N ARG A 174 -23.92 17.65 -5.80
CA ARG A 174 -24.66 16.85 -6.80
C ARG A 174 -23.78 16.02 -7.73
N ARG A 175 -22.45 16.11 -7.57
CA ARG A 175 -21.46 15.52 -8.48
C ARG A 175 -21.01 14.13 -8.03
N SER A 176 -20.83 13.23 -8.99
CA SER A 176 -20.47 11.81 -8.76
C SER A 176 -18.96 11.57 -8.60
N THR A 177 -18.13 12.48 -9.10
CA THR A 177 -16.65 12.45 -9.10
C THR A 177 -16.09 13.69 -8.42
N GLU A 178 -14.81 13.66 -8.04
CA GLU A 178 -14.11 14.85 -7.54
C GLU A 178 -13.99 15.93 -8.65
N ALA A 179 -14.04 17.22 -8.29
CA ALA A 179 -13.89 18.31 -9.25
C ALA A 179 -12.40 18.64 -9.44
N ASN A 180 -12.08 19.34 -10.51
CA ASN A 180 -11.00 20.31 -10.44
C ASN A 180 -11.40 21.43 -9.47
N PHE A 181 -10.69 21.57 -8.36
CA PHE A 181 -10.92 22.69 -7.43
C PHE A 181 -9.63 23.12 -6.73
N ALA A 182 -9.60 24.39 -6.31
CA ALA A 182 -8.67 24.89 -5.31
C ALA A 182 -9.45 25.24 -4.02
N SER A 183 -8.89 24.87 -2.88
CA SER A 183 -9.41 25.12 -1.53
C SER A 183 -8.39 25.93 -0.76
N LEU A 184 -8.81 27.07 -0.22
CA LEU A 184 -8.04 27.85 0.74
C LEU A 184 -8.74 27.79 2.10
N LEU A 185 -8.01 27.40 3.14
CA LEU A 185 -8.45 27.57 4.52
C LEU A 185 -7.71 28.78 5.08
N VAL A 186 -8.49 29.76 5.49
CA VAL A 186 -8.03 31.02 6.07
C VAL A 186 -8.31 30.96 7.56
N VAL A 187 -7.27 31.11 8.39
CA VAL A 187 -7.37 31.10 9.86
C VAL A 187 -6.98 32.49 10.36
N SER A 188 -7.74 33.07 11.29
CA SER A 188 -7.32 34.34 11.88
C SER A 188 -6.35 34.17 13.04
N TYR A 189 -5.41 35.11 13.13
CA TYR A 189 -4.64 35.35 14.36
C TYR A 189 -5.47 36.06 15.45
N SER A 190 -6.60 36.70 15.12
CA SER A 190 -7.54 37.25 16.11
C SER A 190 -8.63 36.22 16.50
N ASP A 191 -9.41 36.56 17.53
CA ASP A 191 -10.52 35.74 18.04
C ASP A 191 -11.65 35.48 17.01
N SER A 192 -11.73 36.26 15.92
CA SER A 192 -12.80 36.15 14.93
C SER A 192 -12.42 36.71 13.55
N LEU A 193 -12.71 35.94 12.49
CA LEU A 193 -12.66 36.40 11.11
C LEU A 193 -13.78 37.39 10.74
N LEU A 194 -14.84 37.49 11.56
CA LEU A 194 -16.00 38.36 11.30
C LEU A 194 -15.69 39.85 11.54
N ASP A 195 -14.48 40.19 12.01
CA ASP A 195 -14.00 41.56 12.09
C ASP A 195 -13.91 42.17 10.66
N PRO A 196 -14.58 43.30 10.34
CA PRO A 196 -14.61 43.83 8.97
C PRO A 196 -13.24 44.09 8.35
N ALA A 197 -12.24 44.44 9.17
CA ALA A 197 -10.87 44.65 8.71
C ALA A 197 -10.12 43.35 8.37
N THR A 198 -10.45 42.24 9.04
CA THR A 198 -9.92 40.91 8.73
C THR A 198 -10.64 40.35 7.51
N PHE A 199 -11.96 40.51 7.44
CA PHE A 199 -12.80 40.12 6.31
C PHE A 199 -12.40 40.85 5.01
N ALA A 200 -12.03 42.13 5.10
CA ALA A 200 -11.45 42.90 3.98
C ALA A 200 -10.09 42.34 3.50
N GLU A 201 -9.29 41.75 4.38
CA GLU A 201 -8.02 41.11 4.05
C GLU A 201 -8.27 39.79 3.29
N VAL A 202 -9.27 38.99 3.72
CA VAL A 202 -9.74 37.82 2.96
C VAL A 202 -10.26 38.21 1.58
N SER A 203 -11.00 39.32 1.47
CA SER A 203 -11.49 39.81 0.16
C SER A 203 -10.37 40.27 -0.78
N LYS A 204 -9.20 40.69 -0.27
CA LYS A 204 -8.03 41.00 -1.12
C LYS A 204 -7.37 39.73 -1.65
N LEU A 205 -7.26 38.71 -0.80
CA LEU A 205 -6.77 37.39 -1.18
C LEU A 205 -7.64 36.76 -2.28
N ASP A 206 -8.96 36.79 -2.10
CA ASP A 206 -9.93 36.29 -3.09
C ASP A 206 -9.79 37.01 -4.45
N GLY A 207 -9.73 38.35 -4.44
CA GLY A 207 -9.47 39.13 -5.66
C GLY A 207 -8.18 38.72 -6.37
N ALA A 208 -7.07 38.61 -5.63
CA ALA A 208 -5.77 38.23 -6.21
C ALA A 208 -5.75 36.81 -6.81
N VAL A 209 -6.56 35.88 -6.30
CA VAL A 209 -6.71 34.53 -6.87
C VAL A 209 -7.60 34.57 -8.13
N GLN A 210 -8.68 35.35 -8.13
CA GLN A 210 -9.55 35.50 -9.30
C GLN A 210 -8.91 36.31 -10.45
N ASP A 211 -7.98 37.21 -10.14
CA ASP A 211 -7.19 37.99 -11.12
C ASP A 211 -6.03 37.18 -11.74
N LEU A 212 -5.79 35.94 -11.29
CA LEU A 212 -4.71 35.09 -11.80
C LEU A 212 -4.88 34.77 -13.29
N ARG A 213 -3.84 35.08 -14.08
CA ARG A 213 -3.77 34.81 -15.52
C ARG A 213 -2.62 33.86 -15.82
N VAL A 214 -2.91 32.79 -16.55
CA VAL A 214 -1.89 31.86 -17.07
C VAL A 214 -1.56 32.27 -18.49
N ALA A 215 -0.30 32.54 -18.81
CA ALA A 215 0.14 32.70 -20.19
C ALA A 215 0.42 31.32 -20.83
N LEU A 216 -0.21 31.06 -21.97
CA LEU A 216 0.04 29.86 -22.78
C LEU A 216 1.18 30.10 -23.79
N GLU A 217 1.78 29.02 -24.29
CA GLU A 217 2.87 29.07 -25.28
C GLU A 217 2.45 29.70 -26.63
N ASP A 218 1.15 29.73 -26.92
CA ASP A 218 0.55 30.38 -28.09
C ASP A 218 0.31 31.90 -27.90
N GLY A 219 0.63 32.44 -26.73
CA GLY A 219 0.42 33.85 -26.37
C GLY A 219 -0.99 34.18 -25.89
N SER A 220 -1.91 33.22 -25.86
CA SER A 220 -3.23 33.40 -25.23
C SER A 220 -3.13 33.37 -23.71
N GLN A 221 -4.17 33.84 -23.01
CA GLN A 221 -4.22 33.85 -21.55
C GLN A 221 -5.47 33.18 -21.00
N ILE A 222 -5.29 32.20 -20.11
CA ILE A 222 -6.36 31.59 -19.33
C ILE A 222 -6.61 32.45 -18.09
N GLN A 223 -7.83 32.95 -17.94
CA GLN A 223 -8.30 33.69 -16.76
C GLN A 223 -9.26 32.81 -15.94
N TYR A 224 -9.35 33.04 -14.62
CA TYR A 224 -10.24 32.26 -13.75
C TYR A 224 -11.69 32.24 -14.25
N GLN A 225 -12.20 33.35 -14.82
CA GLN A 225 -13.57 33.49 -15.30
C GLN A 225 -13.90 32.58 -16.51
N GLN A 226 -12.90 32.02 -17.19
CA GLN A 226 -13.07 31.08 -18.30
C GLN A 226 -13.17 29.62 -17.80
N VAL A 227 -12.32 29.26 -16.83
CA VAL A 227 -12.21 27.89 -16.27
C VAL A 227 -13.11 27.64 -15.06
N CYS A 228 -13.64 28.69 -14.42
CA CYS A 228 -14.56 28.55 -13.29
C CYS A 228 -15.80 27.73 -13.66
N ALA A 229 -16.25 26.89 -12.73
CA ALA A 229 -17.57 26.28 -12.82
C ALA A 229 -18.65 27.34 -12.63
N ARG A 230 -19.76 27.22 -13.34
CA ARG A 230 -20.75 28.31 -13.47
C ARG A 230 -22.14 27.93 -12.95
N ASN A 231 -22.84 28.94 -12.45
CA ASN A 231 -24.28 28.89 -12.24
C ASN A 231 -24.92 30.00 -13.08
N ARG A 232 -25.64 29.59 -14.13
CA ARG A 232 -26.13 30.43 -15.24
C ARG A 232 -24.96 31.12 -15.97
N THR A 233 -24.77 32.42 -15.73
CA THR A 233 -23.76 33.25 -16.40
C THR A 233 -22.59 33.62 -15.50
N LEU A 234 -22.68 33.36 -14.19
CA LEU A 234 -21.70 33.75 -13.19
C LEU A 234 -20.86 32.54 -12.75
N CYS A 235 -19.58 32.77 -12.42
CA CYS A 235 -18.78 31.79 -11.69
C CYS A 235 -19.44 31.48 -10.34
N VAL A 236 -19.33 30.25 -9.88
CA VAL A 236 -19.71 29.90 -8.50
C VAL A 236 -18.78 30.59 -7.52
N HIS A 237 -19.36 31.34 -6.59
CA HIS A 237 -18.62 32.17 -5.64
C HIS A 237 -17.82 31.30 -4.65
N PRO A 238 -16.53 31.59 -4.39
CA PRO A 238 -15.69 30.77 -3.52
C PRO A 238 -16.18 30.68 -2.07
N ASN A 239 -16.87 31.71 -1.59
CA ASN A 239 -17.59 31.69 -0.32
C ASN A 239 -18.85 32.56 -0.43
N PRO A 240 -20.05 32.05 -0.07
CA PRO A 240 -21.31 32.76 -0.28
C PRO A 240 -21.46 34.02 0.59
N LEU A 241 -20.92 34.01 1.82
CA LEU A 241 -20.95 35.17 2.70
C LEU A 241 -19.96 36.24 2.23
N LEU A 242 -18.76 35.82 1.78
CA LEU A 242 -17.75 36.75 1.27
C LEU A 242 -18.30 37.54 0.08
N HIS A 243 -18.96 36.88 -0.86
CA HIS A 243 -19.61 37.54 -1.98
C HIS A 243 -20.73 38.49 -1.55
N ALA A 244 -21.61 38.08 -0.62
CA ALA A 244 -22.67 38.94 -0.11
C ALA A 244 -22.12 40.25 0.49
N TRP A 245 -21.01 40.18 1.23
CA TRP A 245 -20.33 41.35 1.79
C TRP A 245 -19.51 42.16 0.76
N GLN A 246 -18.99 41.52 -0.29
CA GLN A 246 -18.34 42.24 -1.40
C GLN A 246 -19.34 43.11 -2.17
N VAL A 247 -20.57 42.61 -2.35
CA VAL A 247 -21.69 43.35 -2.96
C VAL A 247 -22.23 44.41 -2.01
N ASP A 248 -22.50 44.07 -0.75
CA ASP A 248 -22.95 45.00 0.30
C ASP A 248 -21.96 45.06 1.47
N LYS A 249 -21.06 46.05 1.43
CA LYS A 249 -20.08 46.31 2.50
C LYS A 249 -20.70 46.85 3.78
N THR A 250 -21.99 47.21 3.78
CA THR A 250 -22.72 47.64 4.99
C THR A 250 -23.35 46.47 5.75
N LEU A 251 -23.31 45.26 5.18
CA LEU A 251 -23.83 44.04 5.78
C LEU A 251 -23.18 43.76 7.15
N ASN A 252 -24.01 43.73 8.20
CA ASN A 252 -23.53 43.56 9.56
C ASN A 252 -23.14 42.10 9.86
N LEU A 253 -21.85 41.82 9.78
CA LEU A 253 -21.24 40.52 10.07
C LEU A 253 -21.53 39.97 11.49
N SER A 254 -21.96 40.81 12.44
CA SER A 254 -22.34 40.37 13.80
C SER A 254 -23.76 39.79 13.92
N SER A 255 -24.55 39.76 12.83
CA SER A 255 -25.98 39.40 12.84
C SER A 255 -26.32 38.16 12.01
N ILE A 256 -25.31 37.38 11.62
CA ILE A 256 -25.44 36.25 10.70
C ILE A 256 -26.00 35.02 11.43
N SER A 257 -26.99 34.36 10.83
CA SER A 257 -27.50 33.07 11.28
C SER A 257 -26.73 31.90 10.68
N PHE A 258 -26.54 30.84 11.46
CA PHE A 258 -25.90 29.58 11.08
C PHE A 258 -26.83 28.41 11.47
N PRO A 259 -26.97 27.33 10.68
CA PRO A 259 -26.20 26.97 9.46
C PRO A 259 -26.67 27.65 8.16
N ILE A 260 -27.87 28.23 8.15
CA ILE A 260 -28.45 28.90 6.98
C ILE A 260 -28.60 30.39 7.26
N TYR A 261 -28.16 31.24 6.32
CA TYR A 261 -28.34 32.68 6.35
C TYR A 261 -29.21 33.13 5.18
N HIS A 262 -30.28 33.88 5.44
CA HIS A 262 -31.15 34.40 4.40
C HIS A 262 -30.72 35.81 3.98
N HIS A 263 -30.23 35.95 2.76
CA HIS A 263 -29.83 37.24 2.19
C HIS A 263 -30.63 37.51 0.92
N GLY A 264 -31.30 38.66 0.82
CA GLY A 264 -32.14 39.01 -0.33
C GLY A 264 -33.20 37.96 -0.68
N GLY A 265 -33.80 37.31 0.33
CA GLY A 265 -34.78 36.23 0.17
C GLY A 265 -34.21 34.85 -0.17
N HIS A 266 -32.91 34.74 -0.44
CA HIS A 266 -32.27 33.48 -0.85
C HIS A 266 -31.53 32.82 0.34
N PRO A 267 -31.67 31.50 0.57
CA PRO A 267 -30.95 30.77 1.61
C PRO A 267 -29.50 30.49 1.20
N LEU A 268 -28.54 30.94 2.00
CA LEU A 268 -27.11 30.66 1.89
C LEU A 268 -26.72 29.62 2.93
N TYR A 269 -26.24 28.46 2.48
CA TYR A 269 -25.74 27.40 3.35
C TYR A 269 -24.28 27.70 3.74
N LEU A 270 -24.04 27.94 5.03
CA LEU A 270 -22.72 28.29 5.58
C LEU A 270 -21.96 27.07 6.14
N THR A 271 -22.59 25.91 6.18
CA THR A 271 -22.00 24.62 6.57
C THR A 271 -20.79 24.26 5.71
N GLY A 272 -19.66 23.95 6.35
CA GLY A 272 -18.39 23.66 5.66
C GLY A 272 -17.60 24.90 5.23
N PHE A 273 -18.21 26.09 5.20
CA PHE A 273 -17.53 27.35 4.88
C PHE A 273 -16.90 28.05 6.10
N PHE A 274 -17.36 27.76 7.31
CA PHE A 274 -16.86 28.35 8.56
C PHE A 274 -16.50 27.29 9.61
N GLY A 275 -15.32 27.45 10.20
CA GLY A 275 -14.72 26.55 11.19
C GLY A 275 -14.33 27.28 12.47
N GLY A 276 -14.12 26.53 13.56
CA GLY A 276 -13.83 27.10 14.89
C GLY A 276 -14.88 28.11 15.33
N ARG A 277 -16.16 27.73 15.23
CA ARG A 277 -17.30 28.64 15.41
C ARG A 277 -17.85 28.61 16.84
N ILE A 278 -18.24 29.77 17.35
CA ILE A 278 -18.98 29.93 18.61
C ILE A 278 -20.37 30.45 18.25
N LEU A 279 -21.39 29.67 18.64
CA LEU A 279 -22.80 29.97 18.41
C LEU A 279 -23.40 30.64 19.64
N GLY A 280 -24.26 31.63 19.42
CA GLY A 280 -25.01 32.35 20.45
C GLY A 280 -26.42 31.81 20.61
N GLY A 281 -27.35 32.70 20.97
CA GLY A 281 -28.77 32.36 21.10
C GLY A 281 -29.38 31.80 19.82
N SER A 282 -30.44 30.99 19.99
CA SER A 282 -31.27 30.51 18.88
C SER A 282 -31.94 31.68 18.15
N LEU A 283 -31.91 31.63 16.82
CA LEU A 283 -32.55 32.59 15.92
C LEU A 283 -33.39 31.80 14.91
N GLY A 284 -34.65 31.53 15.27
CA GLY A 284 -35.54 30.66 14.49
C GLY A 284 -35.01 29.23 14.42
N MET A 285 -34.88 28.68 13.22
CA MET A 285 -34.32 27.34 12.99
C MET A 285 -32.78 27.28 13.06
N GLY A 286 -32.11 28.43 13.24
CA GLY A 286 -30.65 28.53 13.36
C GLY A 286 -30.19 29.08 14.71
N HIS A 287 -28.90 29.38 14.78
CA HIS A 287 -28.25 30.08 15.89
C HIS A 287 -27.49 31.29 15.37
N LEU A 288 -27.33 32.32 16.20
CA LEU A 288 -26.49 33.47 15.87
C LEU A 288 -25.01 33.05 15.82
N LEU A 289 -24.29 33.41 14.76
CA LEU A 289 -22.85 33.19 14.65
C LEU A 289 -22.09 34.31 15.36
N LEU A 290 -21.61 34.06 16.58
CA LEU A 290 -20.92 35.08 17.39
C LEU A 290 -19.45 35.25 16.97
N ARG A 291 -18.76 34.13 16.71
CA ARG A 291 -17.35 34.11 16.29
C ARG A 291 -17.11 32.95 15.34
N ALA A 292 -16.16 33.11 14.42
CA ALA A 292 -15.62 32.03 13.59
C ALA A 292 -14.12 32.26 13.41
N LYS A 293 -13.30 31.27 13.76
CA LYS A 293 -11.82 31.39 13.69
C LYS A 293 -11.24 31.01 12.32
N ALA A 294 -11.93 30.14 11.57
CA ALA A 294 -11.52 29.70 10.24
C ALA A 294 -12.63 29.92 9.19
N MET A 295 -12.24 30.23 7.95
CA MET A 295 -13.10 30.34 6.78
C MET A 295 -12.50 29.53 5.63
N ARG A 296 -13.35 28.91 4.82
CA ARG A 296 -12.97 28.17 3.61
C ARG A 296 -13.41 28.93 2.36
N LEU A 297 -12.53 28.99 1.36
CA LEU A 297 -12.80 29.49 0.00
C LEU A 297 -12.64 28.32 -0.98
N LEU A 298 -13.63 28.05 -1.83
CA LEU A 298 -13.67 26.91 -2.75
C LEU A 298 -13.84 27.37 -4.20
N TYR A 299 -12.73 27.40 -4.93
CA TYR A 299 -12.68 27.75 -6.36
C TYR A 299 -12.95 26.48 -7.17
N TYR A 300 -14.19 26.27 -7.57
CA TYR A 300 -14.58 25.16 -8.43
C TYR A 300 -14.32 25.47 -9.90
N LEU A 301 -13.75 24.49 -10.61
CA LEU A 301 -13.40 24.58 -12.02
C LEU A 301 -14.14 23.50 -12.81
N LYS A 302 -14.33 23.76 -14.10
CA LYS A 302 -14.99 22.83 -15.00
C LYS A 302 -14.19 21.53 -15.16
N THR A 303 -14.90 20.40 -15.18
CA THR A 303 -14.26 19.08 -15.17
C THR A 303 -14.83 18.11 -16.21
N GLU A 304 -16.02 18.37 -16.75
CA GLU A 304 -16.75 17.46 -17.63
C GLU A 304 -16.16 17.39 -19.05
N ASP A 305 -16.01 18.53 -19.72
CA ASP A 305 -15.42 18.59 -21.06
C ASP A 305 -13.91 18.34 -21.02
N PRO A 306 -13.35 17.53 -21.94
CA PRO A 306 -11.95 17.13 -21.90
C PRO A 306 -10.98 18.29 -22.11
N GLU A 307 -11.38 19.31 -22.87
CA GLU A 307 -10.61 20.54 -23.14
C GLU A 307 -10.61 21.47 -21.91
N ASP A 308 -11.79 21.80 -21.39
CA ASP A 308 -11.95 22.58 -20.14
C ASP A 308 -11.20 21.91 -18.97
N ARG A 309 -11.17 20.57 -18.91
CA ARG A 309 -10.41 19.82 -17.91
C ARG A 309 -8.89 20.00 -18.05
N VAL A 310 -8.35 20.13 -19.27
CA VAL A 310 -6.92 20.41 -19.49
C VAL A 310 -6.59 21.85 -19.09
N GLN A 311 -7.39 22.83 -19.51
CA GLN A 311 -7.22 24.23 -19.13
C GLN A 311 -7.31 24.43 -17.61
N SER A 312 -8.27 23.76 -16.96
CA SER A 312 -8.43 23.78 -15.50
C SER A 312 -7.22 23.18 -14.77
N LYS A 313 -6.63 22.09 -15.29
CA LYS A 313 -5.39 21.53 -14.73
C LYS A 313 -4.20 22.49 -14.87
N GLN A 314 -4.07 23.16 -16.01
CA GLN A 314 -3.03 24.17 -16.23
C GLN A 314 -3.20 25.34 -15.25
N TRP A 315 -4.43 25.85 -15.07
CA TRP A 315 -4.73 26.90 -14.10
C TRP A 315 -4.41 26.48 -12.66
N LEU A 316 -4.79 25.28 -12.23
CA LEU A 316 -4.44 24.75 -10.90
C LEU A 316 -2.92 24.64 -10.69
N THR A 317 -2.19 24.21 -11.72
CA THR A 317 -0.73 24.07 -11.65
C THR A 317 -0.05 25.43 -11.50
N HIS A 318 -0.48 26.43 -12.28
CA HIS A 318 0.01 27.81 -12.18
C HIS A 318 -0.41 28.48 -10.86
N PHE A 319 -1.61 28.19 -10.35
CA PHE A 319 -2.06 28.65 -9.04
C PHE A 319 -1.16 28.13 -7.91
N LEU A 320 -0.78 26.85 -7.93
CA LEU A 320 0.14 26.27 -6.93
C LEU A 320 1.53 26.92 -6.99
N ASP A 321 2.08 27.11 -8.19
CA ASP A 321 3.39 27.76 -8.40
C ASP A 321 3.40 29.21 -7.89
N GLN A 322 2.34 29.99 -8.19
CA GLN A 322 2.24 31.39 -7.80
C GLN A 322 1.69 31.63 -6.38
N PHE A 323 1.17 30.62 -5.68
CA PHE A 323 0.51 30.80 -4.37
C PHE A 323 1.40 31.51 -3.33
N THR A 324 2.67 31.09 -3.25
CA THR A 324 3.67 31.69 -2.35
C THR A 324 3.96 33.15 -2.72
N ASN A 325 4.00 33.46 -4.03
CA ASN A 325 4.22 34.82 -4.54
C ASN A 325 3.03 35.75 -4.22
N ILE A 326 1.81 35.27 -4.42
CA ILE A 326 0.56 35.97 -4.07
C ILE A 326 0.54 36.30 -2.57
N THR A 327 0.81 35.30 -1.73
CA THR A 327 0.79 35.45 -0.26
C THR A 327 1.84 36.45 0.23
N ASN A 328 3.07 36.38 -0.31
CA ASN A 328 4.14 37.33 0.00
C ASN A 328 3.83 38.76 -0.48
N THR A 329 3.27 38.91 -1.68
CA THR A 329 2.93 40.21 -2.28
C THR A 329 1.80 40.91 -1.52
N LEU A 330 0.80 40.15 -1.06
CA LEU A 330 -0.30 40.69 -0.25
C LEU A 330 0.12 41.05 1.18
N ALA A 331 1.25 40.52 1.66
CA ALA A 331 1.82 40.77 2.98
C ALA A 331 0.77 40.65 4.11
N LEU A 332 0.05 39.53 4.12
CA LEU A 332 -1.05 39.24 5.05
C LEU A 332 -0.56 39.28 6.51
N LYS A 333 -1.29 39.97 7.38
CA LYS A 333 -0.92 40.22 8.79
C LYS A 333 -1.94 39.70 9.79
N LYS A 334 -3.19 39.53 9.39
CA LYS A 334 -4.29 39.10 10.29
C LYS A 334 -4.76 37.68 10.04
N ILE A 335 -4.34 37.10 8.92
CA ILE A 335 -4.74 35.77 8.48
C ILE A 335 -3.53 34.92 8.12
N GLU A 336 -3.60 33.66 8.50
CA GLU A 336 -2.81 32.55 7.98
C GLU A 336 -3.62 31.86 6.87
N VAL A 337 -2.96 31.41 5.80
CA VAL A 337 -3.63 30.76 4.67
C VAL A 337 -2.91 29.48 4.31
N VAL A 338 -3.65 28.35 4.36
CA VAL A 338 -3.19 27.05 3.87
C VAL A 338 -4.02 26.64 2.66
N HIS A 339 -3.41 25.92 1.73
CA HIS A 339 -3.99 25.66 0.42
C HIS A 339 -3.96 24.16 0.06
N PHE A 340 -4.92 23.74 -0.77
CA PHE A 340 -5.01 22.41 -1.32
C PHE A 340 -5.74 22.46 -2.66
N THR A 341 -5.38 21.59 -3.60
CA THR A 341 -6.10 21.41 -4.87
C THR A 341 -6.39 19.94 -5.11
N SER A 342 -7.33 19.65 -6.00
CA SER A 342 -7.59 18.27 -6.45
C SER A 342 -6.33 17.57 -7.01
N LEU A 343 -5.38 18.33 -7.57
CA LEU A 343 -4.10 17.82 -8.09
C LEU A 343 -3.02 17.66 -7.01
N SER A 344 -3.13 18.35 -5.87
CA SER A 344 -2.06 18.43 -4.86
C SER A 344 -1.57 17.05 -4.42
N ARG A 345 -2.48 16.12 -4.10
CA ARG A 345 -2.13 14.73 -3.72
C ARG A 345 -1.27 14.03 -4.78
N GLN A 346 -1.61 14.20 -6.06
CA GLN A 346 -0.90 13.58 -7.16
C GLN A 346 0.47 14.23 -7.39
N LEU A 347 0.54 15.55 -7.34
CA LEU A 347 1.78 16.31 -7.54
C LEU A 347 2.79 16.03 -6.42
N GLU A 348 2.35 16.01 -5.15
CA GLU A 348 3.20 15.71 -3.99
C GLU A 348 3.70 14.25 -4.00
N PHE A 349 2.85 13.30 -4.39
CA PHE A 349 3.26 11.90 -4.54
C PHE A 349 4.30 11.73 -5.66
N GLN A 350 4.11 12.39 -6.80
CA GLN A 350 5.09 12.41 -7.90
C GLN A 350 6.39 13.13 -7.52
N ALA A 351 6.33 14.24 -6.78
CA ALA A 351 7.50 14.97 -6.30
C ALA A 351 8.32 14.11 -5.32
N THR A 352 7.64 13.48 -4.35
CA THR A 352 8.25 12.56 -3.38
C THR A 352 8.87 11.34 -4.10
N SER A 353 8.22 10.81 -5.14
CA SER A 353 8.80 9.74 -5.97
C SER A 353 10.10 10.19 -6.67
N LYS A 354 10.11 11.39 -7.28
CA LYS A 354 11.30 11.96 -7.94
C LYS A 354 12.47 12.19 -6.97
N THR A 355 12.23 12.55 -5.71
CA THR A 355 13.28 12.72 -4.69
C THR A 355 13.74 11.39 -4.09
N MET A 356 12.85 10.40 -3.96
CA MET A 356 13.17 9.07 -3.41
C MET A 356 14.00 8.20 -4.37
N ILE A 357 13.72 8.20 -5.68
CA ILE A 357 14.44 7.39 -6.69
C ILE A 357 15.99 7.52 -6.60
N PRO A 358 16.60 8.72 -6.59
CA PRO A 358 18.05 8.85 -6.46
C PRO A 358 18.58 8.38 -5.09
N VAL A 359 17.80 8.55 -4.02
CA VAL A 359 18.15 8.07 -2.67
C VAL A 359 18.17 6.54 -2.63
N PHE A 360 17.22 5.87 -3.29
CA PHE A 360 17.27 4.42 -3.47
C PHE A 360 18.54 4.00 -4.21
N HIS A 361 18.89 4.63 -5.33
CA HIS A 361 20.13 4.31 -6.04
C HIS A 361 21.38 4.49 -5.16
N LEU A 362 21.43 5.56 -4.35
CA LEU A 362 22.50 5.78 -3.39
C LEU A 362 22.56 4.67 -2.32
N ALA A 363 21.40 4.18 -1.84
CA ALA A 363 21.30 3.09 -0.87
C ALA A 363 21.69 1.70 -1.43
N HIS A 364 21.57 1.47 -2.74
CA HIS A 364 22.04 0.22 -3.37
C HIS A 364 23.57 0.11 -3.35
N VAL A 365 24.30 1.24 -3.51
CA VAL A 365 25.78 1.27 -3.55
C VAL A 365 26.44 0.62 -2.32
N PRO A 366 26.13 1.00 -1.06
CA PRO A 366 26.75 0.39 0.11
C PRO A 366 26.37 -1.08 0.29
N ILE A 367 25.16 -1.51 -0.11
CA ILE A 367 24.74 -2.91 -0.06
C ILE A 367 25.56 -3.76 -1.04
N ILE A 368 25.73 -3.27 -2.28
CA ILE A 368 26.57 -3.92 -3.30
C ILE A 368 28.04 -3.93 -2.87
N LEU A 369 28.55 -2.82 -2.34
CA LEU A 369 29.91 -2.72 -1.82
C LEU A 369 30.14 -3.72 -0.69
N PHE A 370 29.22 -3.80 0.28
CA PHE A 370 29.26 -4.76 1.38
C PHE A 370 29.19 -6.21 0.88
N ALA A 371 28.34 -6.50 -0.10
CA ALA A 371 28.21 -7.84 -0.68
C ALA A 371 29.50 -8.30 -1.39
N VAL A 372 30.13 -7.41 -2.16
CA VAL A 372 31.40 -7.68 -2.84
C VAL A 372 32.56 -7.75 -1.84
N ALA A 373 32.64 -6.83 -0.89
CA ALA A 373 33.67 -6.82 0.16
C ALA A 373 33.60 -8.05 1.08
N SER A 374 32.40 -8.54 1.40
CA SER A 374 32.22 -9.78 2.18
C SER A 374 32.73 -11.04 1.47
N CYS A 375 32.87 -10.99 0.13
CA CYS A 375 33.49 -12.05 -0.67
C CYS A 375 35.02 -11.93 -0.82
N PHE A 376 35.64 -10.92 -0.20
CA PHE A 376 37.09 -10.74 -0.22
C PHE A 376 37.81 -11.78 0.62
N ARG A 377 38.96 -12.26 0.12
CA ARG A 377 39.90 -13.12 0.85
C ARG A 377 41.33 -12.73 0.49
N PHE A 378 42.24 -12.85 1.46
CA PHE A 378 43.67 -12.64 1.25
C PHE A 378 44.27 -13.64 0.24
N ASP A 379 43.74 -14.86 0.18
CA ASP A 379 44.04 -15.85 -0.86
C ASP A 379 43.56 -15.37 -2.25
N ARG A 380 44.43 -14.70 -3.02
CA ARG A 380 44.08 -14.18 -4.36
C ARG A 380 43.51 -15.24 -5.33
N ILE A 381 43.88 -16.51 -5.16
CA ILE A 381 43.35 -17.64 -5.95
C ILE A 381 41.87 -17.87 -5.64
N ARG A 382 41.50 -17.93 -4.35
CA ARG A 382 40.13 -18.18 -3.86
C ARG A 382 39.32 -16.89 -3.65
N ASN A 383 39.82 -15.72 -4.07
CA ASN A 383 39.10 -14.46 -3.97
C ASN A 383 37.91 -14.47 -4.94
N LYS A 384 36.71 -14.18 -4.41
CA LYS A 384 35.43 -14.22 -5.14
C LYS A 384 34.79 -12.85 -5.38
N MET A 385 35.49 -11.73 -5.11
CA MET A 385 34.97 -10.38 -5.40
C MET A 385 34.40 -10.23 -6.82
N CYS A 386 35.09 -10.72 -7.85
CA CYS A 386 34.60 -10.65 -9.24
C CYS A 386 33.34 -11.50 -9.47
N VAL A 387 33.24 -12.65 -8.80
CA VAL A 387 32.04 -13.51 -8.84
C VAL A 387 30.88 -12.83 -8.13
N ALA A 388 31.12 -12.20 -6.98
CA ALA A 388 30.09 -11.45 -6.25
C ALA A 388 29.55 -10.26 -7.06
N ALA A 389 30.44 -9.50 -7.71
CA ALA A 389 30.03 -8.42 -8.61
C ALA A 389 29.18 -8.95 -9.79
N PHE A 390 29.52 -10.12 -10.34
CA PHE A 390 28.73 -10.75 -11.41
C PHE A 390 27.40 -11.33 -10.92
N GLY A 391 27.30 -11.79 -9.67
CA GLY A 391 26.04 -12.20 -9.05
C GLY A 391 25.06 -11.04 -8.89
N VAL A 392 25.56 -9.88 -8.45
CA VAL A 392 24.79 -8.62 -8.43
C VAL A 392 24.31 -8.23 -9.85
N ILE A 393 25.20 -8.28 -10.86
CA ILE A 393 24.81 -8.04 -12.25
C ILE A 393 23.75 -9.04 -12.73
N SER A 394 23.87 -10.32 -12.36
CA SER A 394 22.88 -11.36 -12.70
C SER A 394 21.50 -11.06 -12.13
N ALA A 395 21.43 -10.56 -10.89
CA ALA A 395 20.18 -10.09 -10.28
C ALA A 395 19.58 -8.89 -11.01
N PHE A 396 20.40 -7.91 -11.43
CA PHE A 396 19.93 -6.79 -12.26
C PHE A 396 19.42 -7.23 -13.64
N LEU A 397 20.11 -8.17 -14.31
CA LEU A 397 19.64 -8.76 -15.58
C LEU A 397 18.28 -9.45 -15.40
N ALA A 398 18.07 -10.14 -14.29
CA ALA A 398 16.77 -10.75 -13.97
C ALA A 398 15.67 -9.69 -13.77
N VAL A 399 15.98 -8.55 -13.12
CA VAL A 399 15.06 -7.41 -13.00
C VAL A 399 14.66 -6.86 -14.36
N VAL A 400 15.62 -6.64 -15.25
CA VAL A 400 15.37 -6.17 -16.62
C VAL A 400 14.50 -7.17 -17.40
N SER A 401 14.76 -8.47 -17.29
CA SER A 401 13.96 -9.51 -17.95
C SER A 401 12.52 -9.60 -17.42
N GLY A 402 12.34 -9.60 -16.10
CA GLY A 402 11.02 -9.68 -15.47
C GLY A 402 10.13 -8.47 -15.77
N PHE A 403 10.69 -7.27 -15.65
CA PHE A 403 9.99 -6.03 -15.98
C PHE A 403 9.70 -5.93 -17.49
N GLY A 404 10.69 -6.26 -18.32
CA GLY A 404 10.54 -6.25 -19.78
C GLY A 404 9.44 -7.18 -20.28
N LEU A 405 9.34 -8.41 -19.74
CA LEU A 405 8.26 -9.33 -20.08
C LEU A 405 6.87 -8.76 -19.72
N LEU A 406 6.73 -8.17 -18.54
CA LEU A 406 5.43 -7.67 -18.07
C LEU A 406 4.99 -6.41 -18.80
N LEU A 407 5.93 -5.56 -19.22
CA LEU A 407 5.65 -4.44 -20.11
C LEU A 407 5.23 -4.91 -21.51
N HIS A 408 5.84 -5.98 -22.05
CA HIS A 408 5.37 -6.63 -23.29
C HIS A 408 3.94 -7.19 -23.18
N ILE A 409 3.56 -7.72 -22.01
CA ILE A 409 2.20 -8.20 -21.73
C ILE A 409 1.21 -7.02 -21.52
N GLY A 410 1.70 -5.78 -21.38
CA GLY A 410 0.89 -4.59 -21.15
C GLY A 410 0.43 -4.42 -19.70
N VAL A 411 1.11 -5.04 -18.73
CA VAL A 411 0.81 -4.85 -17.30
C VAL A 411 1.29 -3.46 -16.87
N PRO A 412 0.42 -2.57 -16.37
CA PRO A 412 0.82 -1.20 -16.04
C PRO A 412 1.87 -1.19 -14.93
N CYS A 413 3.00 -0.55 -15.21
CA CYS A 413 4.03 -0.24 -14.22
C CYS A 413 3.57 0.98 -13.43
N VAL A 414 3.26 0.78 -12.15
CA VAL A 414 2.83 1.81 -11.20
C VAL A 414 3.99 2.20 -10.28
N ILE A 415 4.01 3.42 -9.72
CA ILE A 415 5.14 3.95 -8.92
C ILE A 415 5.61 2.97 -7.82
N ILE A 416 4.71 2.26 -7.13
CA ILE A 416 5.08 1.29 -6.09
C ILE A 416 5.94 0.10 -6.60
N VAL A 417 5.85 -0.25 -7.89
CA VAL A 417 6.68 -1.29 -8.53
C VAL A 417 8.15 -0.86 -8.62
N ALA A 418 8.45 0.45 -8.59
CA ALA A 418 9.83 0.96 -8.58
C ALA A 418 10.64 0.51 -7.34
N ASN A 419 9.98 0.08 -6.27
CA ASN A 419 10.62 -0.46 -5.06
C ASN A 419 10.98 -1.95 -5.16
N SER A 420 10.36 -2.71 -6.08
CA SER A 420 10.61 -4.16 -6.23
C SER A 420 12.08 -4.53 -6.51
N PRO A 421 12.86 -3.80 -7.35
CA PRO A 421 14.26 -4.14 -7.63
C PRO A 421 15.14 -4.26 -6.39
N PHE A 422 14.90 -3.43 -5.36
CA PHE A 422 15.64 -3.46 -4.09
C PHE A 422 15.41 -4.78 -3.32
N LEU A 423 14.16 -5.22 -3.25
CA LEU A 423 13.77 -6.49 -2.62
C LEU A 423 14.36 -7.68 -3.39
N ILE A 424 14.29 -7.63 -4.72
CA ILE A 424 14.77 -8.71 -5.60
C ILE A 424 16.30 -8.82 -5.56
N LEU A 425 17.02 -7.70 -5.49
CA LEU A 425 18.48 -7.70 -5.34
C LEU A 425 18.90 -8.41 -4.04
N SER A 426 18.16 -8.18 -2.95
CA SER A 426 18.45 -8.81 -1.66
C SER A 426 18.32 -10.33 -1.72
N VAL A 427 17.28 -10.85 -2.39
CA VAL A 427 17.10 -12.30 -2.62
C VAL A 427 18.16 -12.88 -3.55
N GLY A 428 18.52 -12.17 -4.63
CA GLY A 428 19.56 -12.60 -5.57
C GLY A 428 20.95 -12.67 -4.93
N VAL A 429 21.28 -11.73 -4.05
CA VAL A 429 22.54 -11.68 -3.31
C VAL A 429 22.63 -12.81 -2.27
N ASP A 430 21.52 -13.20 -1.61
CA ASP A 430 21.50 -14.36 -0.70
C ASP A 430 21.80 -15.68 -1.44
N ASN A 431 21.10 -15.94 -2.55
CA ASN A 431 21.35 -17.12 -3.39
C ASN A 431 22.82 -17.20 -3.85
N MET A 432 23.38 -16.06 -4.28
CA MET A 432 24.79 -15.92 -4.65
C MET A 432 25.73 -16.31 -3.50
N PHE A 433 25.49 -15.83 -2.28
CA PHE A 433 26.31 -16.18 -1.11
C PHE A 433 26.24 -17.67 -0.75
N ILE A 434 25.06 -18.29 -0.79
CA ILE A 434 24.87 -19.71 -0.50
C ILE A 434 25.64 -20.59 -1.49
N MET A 435 25.61 -20.24 -2.78
CA MET A 435 26.36 -20.91 -3.84
C MET A 435 27.88 -20.74 -3.67
N ILE A 436 28.38 -19.51 -3.44
CA ILE A 436 29.81 -19.23 -3.20
C ILE A 436 30.33 -19.97 -1.95
N SER A 437 29.56 -19.96 -0.86
CA SER A 437 29.90 -20.63 0.40
C SER A 437 30.08 -22.15 0.21
N THR A 438 29.28 -22.76 -0.66
CA THR A 438 29.38 -24.19 -0.97
C THR A 438 30.47 -24.48 -2.00
N TRP A 439 30.68 -23.59 -2.98
CA TRP A 439 31.84 -23.66 -3.89
C TRP A 439 33.18 -23.67 -3.13
N HIS A 440 33.31 -22.84 -2.09
CA HIS A 440 34.51 -22.83 -1.23
C HIS A 440 34.79 -24.14 -0.48
N LYS A 441 33.79 -25.03 -0.34
CA LYS A 441 33.92 -26.36 0.29
C LYS A 441 34.32 -27.46 -0.72
N THR A 442 34.33 -27.17 -2.03
CA THR A 442 34.85 -28.09 -3.06
C THR A 442 36.38 -28.12 -3.04
N ARG A 443 37.00 -29.22 -3.49
CA ARG A 443 38.46 -29.28 -3.62
C ARG A 443 38.88 -28.60 -4.92
N LEU A 444 40.10 -28.05 -4.95
CA LEU A 444 40.64 -27.36 -6.13
C LEU A 444 41.14 -28.31 -7.23
N ALA A 445 41.39 -29.58 -6.89
CA ALA A 445 41.87 -30.60 -7.81
C ALA A 445 40.74 -31.28 -8.62
N ASP A 446 39.50 -31.24 -8.12
CA ASP A 446 38.33 -31.85 -8.76
C ASP A 446 37.99 -31.12 -10.08
N ASP A 447 37.45 -31.86 -11.05
CA ASP A 447 37.08 -31.30 -12.34
C ASP A 447 35.90 -30.31 -12.24
N ILE A 448 35.93 -29.24 -13.04
CA ILE A 448 34.98 -28.11 -12.90
C ILE A 448 33.50 -28.53 -13.09
N PRO A 449 33.13 -29.41 -14.04
CA PRO A 449 31.78 -29.97 -14.11
C PRO A 449 31.38 -30.72 -12.83
N GLU A 450 32.30 -31.49 -12.23
CA GLU A 450 32.06 -32.25 -11.00
C GLU A 450 31.92 -31.31 -9.78
N ARG A 451 32.77 -30.29 -9.67
CA ARG A 451 32.66 -29.24 -8.64
C ARG A 451 31.30 -28.54 -8.70
N MET A 452 30.86 -28.15 -9.90
CA MET A 452 29.55 -27.49 -10.07
C MET A 452 28.39 -28.43 -9.74
N SER A 453 28.47 -29.69 -10.22
CA SER A 453 27.53 -30.77 -9.92
C SER A 453 27.37 -31.00 -8.40
N ASN A 454 28.49 -31.02 -7.66
CA ASN A 454 28.54 -31.18 -6.21
C ASN A 454 28.00 -29.95 -5.45
N VAL A 455 28.18 -28.73 -5.97
CA VAL A 455 27.52 -27.54 -5.40
C VAL A 455 26.01 -27.63 -5.60
N TYR A 456 25.54 -27.95 -6.80
CA TYR A 456 24.12 -27.92 -7.15
C TYR A 456 23.33 -28.97 -6.38
N SER A 457 23.87 -30.19 -6.24
CA SER A 457 23.23 -31.26 -5.44
C SER A 457 23.00 -30.87 -3.97
N LYS A 458 23.79 -29.92 -3.44
CA LYS A 458 23.74 -29.47 -2.04
C LYS A 458 22.92 -28.20 -1.79
N VAL A 459 22.87 -27.26 -2.72
CA VAL A 459 22.18 -25.97 -2.50
C VAL A 459 20.98 -25.70 -3.38
N ALA A 460 20.91 -26.29 -4.58
CA ALA A 460 19.87 -25.92 -5.54
C ALA A 460 18.47 -26.28 -5.04
N VAL A 461 18.30 -27.42 -4.34
CA VAL A 461 17.02 -27.81 -3.72
C VAL A 461 16.55 -26.75 -2.71
N SER A 462 17.42 -26.29 -1.82
CA SER A 462 17.10 -25.26 -0.82
C SER A 462 16.71 -23.93 -1.48
N ILE A 463 17.50 -23.47 -2.46
CA ILE A 463 17.23 -22.24 -3.24
C ILE A 463 15.91 -22.34 -4.02
N THR A 464 15.58 -23.53 -4.53
CA THR A 464 14.31 -23.78 -5.23
C THR A 464 13.14 -23.67 -4.28
N ILE A 465 13.23 -24.27 -3.09
CA ILE A 465 12.18 -24.23 -2.07
C ILE A 465 11.93 -22.78 -1.63
N THR A 466 12.98 -22.03 -1.25
CA THR A 466 12.84 -20.63 -0.80
C THR A 466 12.29 -19.73 -1.90
N THR A 467 12.72 -19.92 -3.15
CA THR A 467 12.20 -19.13 -4.27
C THR A 467 10.74 -19.48 -4.57
N ILE A 468 10.37 -20.76 -4.63
CA ILE A 468 8.97 -21.16 -4.88
C ILE A 468 8.06 -20.63 -3.76
N THR A 469 8.45 -20.73 -2.48
CA THR A 469 7.63 -20.17 -1.38
C THR A 469 7.48 -18.66 -1.49
N ASN A 470 8.54 -17.93 -1.86
CA ASN A 470 8.45 -16.48 -2.09
C ASN A 470 7.54 -16.14 -3.28
N ILE A 471 7.69 -16.85 -4.40
CA ILE A 471 6.87 -16.67 -5.61
C ILE A 471 5.39 -16.91 -5.30
N LEU A 472 5.07 -18.00 -4.59
CA LEU A 472 3.70 -18.31 -4.16
C LEU A 472 3.16 -17.23 -3.21
N ALA A 473 3.96 -16.76 -2.24
CA ALA A 473 3.56 -15.67 -1.35
C ALA A 473 3.19 -14.40 -2.13
N PHE A 474 4.04 -13.96 -3.07
CA PHE A 474 3.71 -12.81 -3.94
C PHE A 474 2.47 -13.08 -4.81
N TYR A 475 2.32 -14.26 -5.41
CA TYR A 475 1.12 -14.55 -6.20
C TYR A 475 -0.17 -14.62 -5.37
N THR A 476 -0.14 -15.06 -4.10
CA THR A 476 -1.31 -14.93 -3.21
C THR A 476 -1.69 -13.47 -2.96
N GLY A 477 -0.71 -12.54 -2.95
CA GLY A 477 -0.95 -11.10 -2.88
C GLY A 477 -1.72 -10.52 -4.08
N VAL A 478 -1.76 -11.22 -5.22
CA VAL A 478 -2.59 -10.84 -6.39
C VAL A 478 -4.09 -11.02 -6.12
N MET A 479 -4.48 -11.79 -5.11
CA MET A 479 -5.87 -11.88 -4.65
C MET A 479 -6.35 -10.59 -3.94
N SER A 480 -5.45 -9.63 -3.68
CA SER A 480 -5.81 -8.30 -3.16
C SER A 480 -6.80 -7.57 -4.10
N SER A 481 -7.74 -6.84 -3.51
CA SER A 481 -8.71 -6.03 -4.26
C SER A 481 -8.13 -4.73 -4.83
N PHE A 482 -6.92 -4.34 -4.42
CA PHE A 482 -6.26 -3.08 -4.80
C PHE A 482 -5.33 -3.25 -5.99
N ARG A 483 -5.50 -2.41 -7.03
CA ARG A 483 -4.78 -2.56 -8.29
C ARG A 483 -3.27 -2.34 -8.16
N SER A 484 -2.84 -1.41 -7.31
CA SER A 484 -1.42 -1.16 -7.02
C SER A 484 -0.72 -2.40 -6.44
N VAL A 485 -1.37 -3.06 -5.47
CA VAL A 485 -0.86 -4.29 -4.83
C VAL A 485 -0.82 -5.46 -5.81
N GLN A 486 -1.85 -5.63 -6.64
CA GLN A 486 -1.86 -6.65 -7.70
C GLN A 486 -0.66 -6.48 -8.64
N CYS A 487 -0.44 -5.27 -9.17
CA CYS A 487 0.69 -5.00 -10.05
C CYS A 487 2.03 -5.25 -9.34
N PHE A 488 2.23 -4.71 -8.14
CA PHE A 488 3.45 -4.95 -7.34
C PHE A 488 3.74 -6.45 -7.13
N CYS A 489 2.72 -7.24 -6.83
CA CYS A 489 2.83 -8.68 -6.63
C CYS A 489 3.16 -9.44 -7.92
N ILE A 490 2.50 -9.10 -9.04
CA ILE A 490 2.77 -9.69 -10.36
C ILE A 490 4.22 -9.39 -10.79
N TYR A 491 4.63 -8.12 -10.70
CA TYR A 491 6.00 -7.69 -11.02
C TYR A 491 7.04 -8.39 -10.14
N THR A 492 6.88 -8.40 -8.82
CA THR A 492 7.85 -9.00 -7.91
C THR A 492 7.91 -10.53 -8.06
N GLY A 493 6.77 -11.22 -8.11
CA GLY A 493 6.70 -12.68 -8.26
C GLY A 493 7.30 -13.18 -9.59
N THR A 494 6.95 -12.53 -10.71
CA THR A 494 7.49 -12.89 -12.04
C THR A 494 8.99 -12.63 -12.10
N THR A 495 9.47 -11.55 -11.48
CA THR A 495 10.90 -11.20 -11.51
C THR A 495 11.73 -12.09 -10.59
N LEU A 496 11.18 -12.56 -9.47
CA LEU A 496 11.83 -13.58 -8.63
C LEU A 496 11.99 -14.92 -9.37
N LEU A 497 11.05 -15.29 -10.24
CA LEU A 497 11.19 -16.47 -11.11
C LEU A 497 12.39 -16.32 -12.06
N PHE A 498 12.55 -15.16 -12.71
CA PHE A 498 13.76 -14.86 -13.50
C PHE A 498 15.04 -14.83 -12.66
N CYS A 499 14.97 -14.29 -11.44
CA CYS A 499 16.11 -14.23 -10.52
C CYS A 499 16.61 -15.63 -10.14
N TYR A 500 15.70 -16.56 -9.88
CA TYR A 500 16.03 -17.97 -9.67
C TYR A 500 16.66 -18.62 -10.90
N PHE A 501 16.04 -18.48 -12.09
CA PHE A 501 16.62 -19.02 -13.31
C PHE A 501 18.03 -18.48 -13.56
N TYR A 502 18.26 -17.17 -13.40
CA TYR A 502 19.56 -16.54 -13.65
C TYR A 502 20.60 -16.88 -12.56
N SER A 503 20.17 -17.13 -11.32
CA SER A 503 21.04 -17.68 -10.27
C SER A 503 21.59 -19.06 -10.66
N ILE A 504 20.71 -19.93 -11.20
CA ILE A 504 21.06 -21.31 -11.56
C ILE A 504 21.73 -21.42 -12.96
N THR A 505 21.48 -20.52 -13.90
CA THR A 505 22.11 -20.56 -15.25
C THR A 505 23.25 -19.57 -15.38
N CYS A 506 22.96 -18.26 -15.34
CA CYS A 506 23.89 -17.17 -15.66
C CYS A 506 25.00 -17.05 -14.61
N PHE A 507 24.63 -16.94 -13.33
CA PHE A 507 25.59 -16.85 -12.23
C PHE A 507 26.37 -18.17 -12.04
N GLY A 508 25.69 -19.31 -12.11
CA GLY A 508 26.31 -20.63 -12.14
C GLY A 508 27.39 -20.77 -13.22
N ALA A 509 27.07 -20.40 -14.46
CA ALA A 509 28.02 -20.41 -15.57
C ALA A 509 29.24 -19.51 -15.31
N PHE A 510 29.02 -18.31 -14.76
CA PHE A 510 30.14 -17.42 -14.38
C PHE A 510 31.02 -18.04 -13.28
N MET A 511 30.42 -18.69 -12.28
CA MET A 511 31.14 -19.40 -11.23
C MET A 511 31.97 -20.59 -11.77
N ALA A 512 31.50 -21.29 -12.81
CA ALA A 512 32.29 -22.31 -13.52
C ALA A 512 33.46 -21.70 -14.33
N LEU A 513 33.26 -20.54 -14.98
CA LEU A 513 34.35 -19.81 -15.65
C LEU A 513 35.41 -19.33 -14.64
N ASP A 514 34.98 -18.86 -13.46
CA ASP A 514 35.89 -18.52 -12.37
C ASP A 514 36.62 -19.75 -11.81
N GLY A 515 35.97 -20.92 -11.78
CA GLY A 515 36.63 -22.21 -11.54
C GLY A 515 37.76 -22.50 -12.53
N LYS A 516 37.61 -22.12 -13.82
CA LYS A 516 38.69 -22.23 -14.81
C LYS A 516 39.85 -21.28 -14.46
N ARG A 517 39.58 -20.07 -13.95
CA ARG A 517 40.61 -19.15 -13.43
C ARG A 517 41.35 -19.75 -12.23
N GLU A 518 40.63 -20.32 -11.25
CA GLU A 518 41.24 -20.97 -10.07
C GLU A 518 42.25 -22.06 -10.47
N VAL A 519 41.81 -23.01 -11.32
CA VAL A 519 42.66 -24.13 -11.78
C VAL A 519 43.86 -23.64 -12.60
N VAL A 520 43.69 -22.60 -13.41
CA VAL A 520 44.82 -21.99 -14.15
C VAL A 520 45.81 -21.34 -13.19
N CYS A 521 45.40 -20.45 -12.27
CA CYS A 521 46.36 -19.87 -11.30
C CYS A 521 47.03 -20.94 -10.42
N LEU A 522 46.33 -22.03 -10.06
CA LEU A 522 46.93 -23.16 -9.32
C LEU A 522 48.04 -23.85 -10.13
N ARG A 523 47.79 -24.17 -11.41
CA ARG A 523 48.79 -24.78 -12.30
C ARG A 523 49.99 -23.87 -12.54
N TRP A 524 49.79 -22.55 -12.61
CA TRP A 524 50.87 -21.56 -12.67
C TRP A 524 51.73 -21.52 -11.40
N LEU A 525 51.12 -21.75 -10.23
CA LEU A 525 51.84 -21.85 -8.96
C LEU A 525 52.63 -23.15 -8.81
N GLN A 526 52.09 -24.26 -9.33
CA GLN A 526 52.75 -25.57 -9.32
C GLN A 526 53.84 -25.71 -10.41
N LYS A 527 53.79 -24.92 -11.49
CA LYS A 527 54.79 -24.91 -12.57
C LYS A 527 55.33 -23.49 -12.80
N ALA A 528 56.35 -23.11 -12.04
CA ALA A 528 57.05 -21.84 -12.18
C ALA A 528 58.08 -21.86 -13.34
N ASP A 529 57.60 -21.82 -14.58
CA ASP A 529 58.46 -21.63 -15.77
C ASP A 529 58.84 -20.14 -15.96
N PRO A 530 60.11 -19.79 -16.22
CA PRO A 530 60.59 -18.41 -16.09
C PRO A 530 60.31 -17.47 -17.28
N LYS A 531 59.55 -17.87 -18.31
CA LYS A 531 59.39 -17.09 -19.55
C LYS A 531 57.93 -17.01 -20.08
N TRP A 532 57.15 -16.05 -19.57
CA TRP A 532 56.08 -15.40 -20.36
C TRP A 532 55.84 -13.94 -19.91
N SER A 533 55.24 -13.13 -20.79
CA SER A 533 55.31 -11.67 -20.79
C SER A 533 54.30 -10.90 -19.92
N SER A 534 54.53 -9.58 -19.81
CA SER A 534 54.19 -8.69 -18.68
C SER A 534 52.71 -8.59 -18.26
N PHE A 535 51.75 -8.66 -19.18
CA PHE A 535 50.37 -8.21 -18.89
C PHE A 535 49.51 -9.21 -18.06
N LYS A 536 49.86 -10.50 -18.02
CA LYS A 536 49.12 -11.51 -17.22
C LYS A 536 49.56 -11.58 -15.75
N LYS A 537 50.68 -10.95 -15.36
CA LYS A 537 51.22 -11.01 -13.99
C LYS A 537 50.29 -10.43 -12.93
N SER A 538 49.48 -9.43 -13.26
CA SER A 538 48.63 -8.73 -12.27
C SER A 538 47.57 -9.63 -11.61
N CYS A 539 47.07 -10.66 -12.31
CA CYS A 539 45.90 -11.42 -11.86
C CYS A 539 46.21 -12.62 -10.92
N CYS A 540 47.40 -13.24 -11.01
CA CYS A 540 47.77 -14.42 -10.19
C CYS A 540 48.98 -14.20 -9.25
N CYS A 541 49.63 -13.02 -9.19
CA CYS A 541 50.78 -12.81 -8.28
C CYS A 541 50.39 -13.01 -6.80
N PRO A 542 51.01 -13.92 -6.02
CA PRO A 542 50.65 -14.16 -4.62
C PRO A 542 51.29 -13.17 -3.64
N CYS A 543 50.58 -12.90 -2.54
CA CYS A 543 51.17 -12.52 -1.26
C CYS A 543 50.58 -13.48 -0.22
N GLY A 544 51.22 -14.64 -0.06
CA GLY A 544 50.72 -15.75 0.75
C GLY A 544 51.40 -17.06 0.34
N SER A 545 51.58 -17.96 1.31
CA SER A 545 52.14 -19.29 1.12
C SER A 545 51.22 -20.19 0.27
N VAL A 546 51.81 -21.23 -0.32
CA VAL A 546 51.07 -22.28 -1.04
C VAL A 546 50.00 -22.88 -0.11
N PRO A 547 48.72 -22.96 -0.52
CA PRO A 547 47.72 -23.69 0.24
C PRO A 547 48.09 -25.17 0.27
N ASP A 548 48.14 -25.74 1.49
CA ASP A 548 48.43 -27.15 1.73
C ASP A 548 47.45 -28.07 0.96
N GLU A 549 47.84 -29.30 0.62
CA GLU A 549 47.00 -30.21 -0.19
C GLU A 549 45.65 -30.54 0.50
N HIS A 550 45.60 -30.42 1.83
CA HIS A 550 44.39 -30.56 2.65
C HIS A 550 43.85 -29.21 3.17
N GLY A 551 44.42 -28.09 2.71
CA GLY A 551 44.27 -26.73 3.27
C GLY A 551 42.91 -26.07 3.07
N THR A 552 41.89 -26.46 3.85
CA THR A 552 40.69 -25.65 4.05
C THR A 552 41.02 -24.41 4.87
N TYR A 553 41.19 -23.23 4.23
CA TYR A 553 41.22 -21.95 4.93
C TYR A 553 39.86 -21.72 5.63
N VAL A 554 39.82 -21.99 6.94
CA VAL A 554 38.61 -21.84 7.75
C VAL A 554 38.41 -20.35 8.03
N HIS A 555 37.34 -19.80 7.44
CA HIS A 555 36.97 -18.41 7.63
C HIS A 555 36.78 -18.11 9.14
N PRO A 556 37.27 -16.98 9.69
CA PRO A 556 37.18 -16.68 11.13
C PRO A 556 35.75 -16.79 11.70
N MET A 557 34.74 -16.40 10.92
CA MET A 557 33.33 -16.55 11.29
C MET A 557 32.91 -18.01 11.53
N ASN A 558 33.47 -18.97 10.79
CA ASN A 558 33.18 -20.39 10.97
C ASN A 558 33.81 -20.92 12.28
N LEU A 559 34.99 -20.40 12.66
CA LEU A 559 35.60 -20.70 13.97
C LEU A 559 34.73 -20.13 15.10
N PHE A 560 34.28 -18.88 14.98
CA PHE A 560 33.34 -18.29 15.94
C PHE A 560 32.06 -19.12 16.10
N PHE A 561 31.43 -19.53 14.98
CA PHE A 561 30.22 -20.35 15.03
C PHE A 561 30.45 -21.75 15.63
N ARG A 562 31.56 -22.40 15.31
CA ARG A 562 31.89 -23.76 15.78
C ARG A 562 32.34 -23.78 17.24
N ASP A 563 33.19 -22.84 17.64
CA ASP A 563 33.95 -22.91 18.89
C ASP A 563 33.34 -22.05 20.01
N TYR A 564 32.54 -21.03 19.68
CA TYR A 564 31.92 -20.13 20.67
C TYR A 564 30.38 -20.16 20.62
N PHE A 565 29.78 -19.80 19.48
CA PHE A 565 28.33 -19.62 19.38
C PHE A 565 27.55 -20.94 19.47
N GLY A 566 28.01 -21.99 18.77
CA GLY A 566 27.41 -23.33 18.80
C GLY A 566 27.37 -23.94 20.21
N PRO A 567 28.51 -24.03 20.93
CA PRO A 567 28.55 -24.49 22.32
C PRO A 567 27.68 -23.64 23.27
N PHE A 568 27.69 -22.31 23.10
CA PHE A 568 26.84 -21.42 23.88
C PHE A 568 25.35 -21.75 23.69
N LEU A 569 24.86 -21.80 22.44
CA LEU A 569 23.45 -22.02 22.11
C LEU A 569 22.99 -23.46 22.41
N THR A 570 23.88 -24.44 22.31
CA THR A 570 23.55 -25.85 22.59
C THR A 570 23.51 -26.18 24.08
N SER A 571 24.08 -25.34 24.95
CA SER A 571 24.02 -25.50 26.41
C SER A 571 22.58 -25.44 26.93
N SER A 572 22.23 -26.32 27.88
CA SER A 572 20.84 -26.42 28.39
C SER A 572 20.36 -25.11 29.03
N LYS A 573 21.24 -24.38 29.73
CA LYS A 573 20.91 -23.08 30.34
C LYS A 573 20.54 -22.03 29.27
N SER A 574 21.31 -21.96 28.17
CA SER A 574 21.01 -21.05 27.06
C SER A 574 19.72 -21.42 26.35
N LYS A 575 19.45 -22.71 26.13
CA LYS A 575 18.17 -23.18 25.55
C LYS A 575 16.96 -22.71 26.35
N TYR A 576 16.94 -22.90 27.67
CA TYR A 576 15.85 -22.41 28.51
C TYR A 576 15.71 -20.88 28.46
N PHE A 577 16.84 -20.15 28.48
CA PHE A 577 16.84 -18.69 28.37
C PHE A 577 16.28 -18.20 27.03
N VAL A 578 16.72 -18.78 25.90
CA VAL A 578 16.24 -18.44 24.55
C VAL A 578 14.75 -18.73 24.41
N VAL A 579 14.28 -19.88 24.89
CA VAL A 579 12.83 -20.21 24.88
C VAL A 579 12.03 -19.24 25.74
N PHE A 580 12.52 -18.87 26.93
CA PHE A 580 11.87 -17.89 27.80
C PHE A 580 11.78 -16.50 27.13
N VAL A 581 12.87 -16.01 26.55
CA VAL A 581 12.90 -14.74 25.81
C VAL A 581 11.95 -14.77 24.60
N TYR A 582 11.88 -15.90 23.89
CA TYR A 582 10.98 -16.06 22.75
C TYR A 582 9.50 -16.11 23.15
N ILE A 583 9.17 -16.73 24.29
CA ILE A 583 7.81 -16.69 24.87
C ILE A 583 7.43 -15.25 25.24
N LEU A 584 8.32 -14.52 25.91
CA LEU A 584 8.11 -13.11 26.26
C LEU A 584 7.91 -12.23 25.02
N TYR A 585 8.71 -12.46 23.98
CA TYR A 585 8.57 -11.81 22.67
C TYR A 585 7.20 -12.09 22.04
N ILE A 586 6.76 -13.36 21.97
CA ILE A 586 5.43 -13.74 21.45
C ILE A 586 4.31 -13.05 22.22
N ILE A 587 4.35 -13.05 23.56
CA ILE A 587 3.34 -12.39 24.40
C ILE A 587 3.29 -10.88 24.08
N SER A 588 4.45 -10.23 23.98
CA SER A 588 4.54 -8.80 23.62
C SER A 588 4.06 -8.52 22.20
N SER A 589 4.35 -9.38 21.22
CA SER A 589 3.87 -9.25 19.84
C SER A 589 2.36 -9.41 19.75
N ILE A 590 1.78 -10.42 20.41
CA ILE A 590 0.32 -10.63 20.48
C ILE A 590 -0.37 -9.42 21.12
N TYR A 591 0.18 -8.89 22.22
CA TYR A 591 -0.31 -7.66 22.84
C TYR A 591 -0.26 -6.46 21.88
N GLY A 592 0.82 -6.33 21.11
CA GLY A 592 0.97 -5.31 20.06
C GLY A 592 -0.08 -5.44 18.95
N CYS A 593 -0.42 -6.66 18.53
CA CYS A 593 -1.45 -6.91 17.51
C CYS A 593 -2.84 -6.35 17.89
N PHE A 594 -3.19 -6.34 19.17
CA PHE A 594 -4.45 -5.74 19.65
C PHE A 594 -4.49 -4.20 19.58
N HIS A 595 -3.32 -3.54 19.46
CA HIS A 595 -3.19 -2.08 19.43
C HIS A 595 -3.03 -1.50 18.01
N VAL A 596 -3.06 -2.35 16.97
CA VAL A 596 -2.91 -1.90 15.58
C VAL A 596 -4.13 -1.08 15.14
N GLN A 597 -3.91 0.23 14.94
CA GLN A 597 -4.91 1.15 14.41
C GLN A 597 -5.22 0.84 12.93
N LYS A 598 -6.47 1.04 12.52
CA LYS A 598 -6.97 0.69 11.18
C LYS A 598 -7.23 1.95 10.36
N GLY A 599 -6.46 2.14 9.29
CA GLY A 599 -6.62 3.23 8.34
C GLY A 599 -5.28 3.63 7.73
N LEU A 600 -5.33 4.30 6.60
CA LEU A 600 -4.21 5.03 6.02
C LEU A 600 -4.56 6.51 6.09
N ASP A 601 -3.74 7.31 6.76
CA ASP A 601 -3.85 8.76 6.68
C ASP A 601 -3.16 9.24 5.40
N PHE A 602 -3.85 10.04 4.59
CA PHE A 602 -3.30 10.55 3.33
C PHE A 602 -2.17 11.55 3.56
N ARG A 603 -2.07 12.17 4.75
CA ARG A 603 -0.92 13.00 5.16
C ARG A 603 0.40 12.22 5.06
N ASN A 604 0.39 10.94 5.47
CA ASN A 604 1.58 10.07 5.51
C ASN A 604 2.04 9.58 4.11
N LEU A 605 1.39 10.00 3.02
CA LEU A 605 1.81 9.72 1.64
C LEU A 605 2.56 10.88 0.99
N ALA A 606 2.51 12.08 1.59
CA ALA A 606 3.30 13.23 1.18
C ALA A 606 4.64 13.26 1.96
N SER A 607 5.56 14.13 1.55
CA SER A 607 6.77 14.41 2.34
C SER A 607 6.42 15.15 3.64
N ASP A 608 7.28 15.05 4.65
CA ASP A 608 7.08 15.72 5.94
C ASP A 608 6.99 17.26 5.80
N ASP A 609 7.73 17.82 4.82
CA ASP A 609 7.73 19.26 4.48
C ASP A 609 6.56 19.69 3.56
N SER A 610 5.62 18.80 3.25
CA SER A 610 4.53 19.06 2.30
C SER A 610 3.50 20.08 2.82
N TYR A 611 3.06 20.99 1.95
CA TYR A 611 1.98 21.95 2.22
C TYR A 611 0.61 21.28 2.46
N ILE A 612 0.45 20.00 2.09
CA ILE A 612 -0.76 19.22 2.33
C ILE A 612 -0.97 18.94 3.84
N THR A 613 0.12 18.74 4.59
CA THR A 613 0.08 18.43 6.02
C THR A 613 -0.57 19.55 6.86
N PRO A 614 -0.12 20.82 6.79
CA PRO A 614 -0.78 21.91 7.52
C PRO A 614 -2.22 22.15 7.04
N TYR A 615 -2.54 21.96 5.76
CA TYR A 615 -3.92 22.03 5.27
C TYR A 615 -4.84 21.02 5.98
N PHE A 616 -4.46 19.74 6.02
CA PHE A 616 -5.29 18.72 6.67
C PHE A 616 -5.38 18.89 8.19
N ASN A 617 -4.34 19.43 8.84
CA ASN A 617 -4.39 19.75 10.26
C ASN A 617 -5.41 20.88 10.54
N VAL A 618 -5.38 21.97 9.75
CA VAL A 618 -6.37 23.06 9.84
C VAL A 618 -7.79 22.57 9.50
N GLU A 619 -7.94 21.64 8.55
CA GLU A 619 -9.24 21.01 8.26
C GLU A 619 -9.76 20.18 9.43
N GLU A 620 -8.92 19.36 10.07
CA GLU A 620 -9.30 18.52 11.21
C GLU A 620 -9.58 19.35 12.48
N ASP A 621 -8.78 20.37 12.76
CA ASP A 621 -8.92 21.23 13.95
C ASP A 621 -10.17 22.11 13.90
N TYR A 622 -10.50 22.68 12.72
CA TYR A 622 -11.55 23.70 12.62
C TYR A 622 -12.81 23.28 11.88
N PHE A 623 -12.76 22.29 10.98
CA PHE A 623 -13.89 21.91 10.10
C PHE A 623 -14.44 20.50 10.36
N SER A 624 -14.00 19.83 11.42
CA SER A 624 -14.36 18.44 11.75
C SER A 624 -15.82 18.20 12.16
N ASP A 625 -16.59 19.24 12.48
CA ASP A 625 -17.97 19.13 12.95
C ASP A 625 -18.96 18.67 11.87
N TYR A 626 -18.80 19.13 10.63
CA TYR A 626 -19.66 18.81 9.50
C TYR A 626 -18.88 17.94 8.51
N GLY A 627 -19.37 16.72 8.27
CA GLY A 627 -18.78 15.80 7.33
C GLY A 627 -19.22 16.06 5.88
N PRO A 628 -18.84 15.18 4.93
CA PRO A 628 -19.33 15.26 3.56
C PRO A 628 -20.85 15.06 3.51
N ARG A 629 -21.52 15.73 2.56
CA ARG A 629 -22.95 15.53 2.30
C ARG A 629 -23.14 14.21 1.54
N VAL A 630 -24.06 13.37 2.01
CA VAL A 630 -24.31 12.04 1.45
C VAL A 630 -25.55 12.07 0.57
N MET A 631 -25.49 11.44 -0.60
CA MET A 631 -26.63 11.29 -1.51
C MET A 631 -27.39 10.01 -1.17
N VAL A 632 -28.70 10.13 -0.95
CA VAL A 632 -29.63 9.01 -0.78
C VAL A 632 -30.41 8.85 -2.08
N ILE A 633 -30.34 7.68 -2.72
CA ILE A 633 -30.85 7.48 -4.08
C ILE A 633 -31.96 6.44 -4.10
N VAL A 634 -33.11 6.79 -4.68
CA VAL A 634 -34.18 5.86 -5.02
C VAL A 634 -33.89 5.31 -6.42
N THR A 635 -33.38 4.07 -6.48
CA THR A 635 -32.88 3.44 -7.72
C THR A 635 -33.95 2.79 -8.60
N LYS A 636 -35.20 2.70 -8.12
CA LYS A 636 -36.32 2.05 -8.81
C LYS A 636 -37.39 3.07 -9.16
N LYS A 637 -38.19 2.72 -10.19
CA LYS A 637 -39.49 3.36 -10.45
C LYS A 637 -40.37 3.23 -9.21
N VAL A 638 -40.96 4.34 -8.79
CA VAL A 638 -41.79 4.46 -7.58
C VAL A 638 -42.93 5.43 -7.87
N ASP A 639 -44.15 5.08 -7.46
CA ASP A 639 -45.35 5.87 -7.72
C ASP A 639 -45.51 6.99 -6.68
N TYR A 640 -44.76 8.09 -6.84
CA TYR A 640 -44.71 9.21 -5.87
C TYR A 640 -46.06 9.92 -5.63
N TRP A 641 -47.05 9.76 -6.52
CA TRP A 641 -48.41 10.25 -6.31
C TRP A 641 -49.21 9.37 -5.32
N ASN A 642 -48.80 8.14 -5.03
CA ASN A 642 -49.49 7.29 -4.05
C ASN A 642 -49.11 7.68 -2.60
N GLU A 643 -50.11 7.96 -1.76
CA GLU A 643 -49.90 8.34 -0.36
C GLU A 643 -49.16 7.27 0.46
N ASP A 644 -49.52 5.99 0.33
CA ASP A 644 -48.84 4.89 1.06
C ASP A 644 -47.35 4.83 0.73
N VAL A 645 -47.00 5.18 -0.51
CA VAL A 645 -45.63 5.20 -1.02
C VAL A 645 -44.87 6.39 -0.47
N ARG A 646 -45.49 7.58 -0.44
CA ARG A 646 -44.89 8.77 0.20
C ARG A 646 -44.68 8.56 1.70
N GLN A 647 -45.66 8.03 2.43
CA GLN A 647 -45.52 7.75 3.86
C GLN A 647 -44.37 6.76 4.14
N LYS A 648 -44.16 5.75 3.29
CA LYS A 648 -42.99 4.84 3.37
C LYS A 648 -41.67 5.56 3.11
N LEU A 649 -41.61 6.46 2.13
CA LEU A 649 -40.42 7.27 1.84
C LEU A 649 -40.11 8.25 2.97
N GLU A 650 -41.10 8.96 3.48
CA GLU A 650 -40.95 9.85 4.64
C GLU A 650 -40.44 9.10 5.88
N ASN A 651 -40.98 7.90 6.16
CA ASN A 651 -40.50 7.08 7.27
C ASN A 651 -39.05 6.60 7.04
N CYS A 652 -38.64 6.35 5.80
CA CYS A 652 -37.26 6.03 5.46
C CYS A 652 -36.32 7.23 5.71
N ILE A 653 -36.70 8.44 5.28
CA ILE A 653 -35.95 9.68 5.56
C ILE A 653 -35.84 9.91 7.09
N LYS A 654 -36.94 9.78 7.83
CA LYS A 654 -36.96 9.90 9.30
C LYS A 654 -36.04 8.88 9.98
N ILE A 655 -35.83 7.70 9.42
CA ILE A 655 -34.85 6.70 9.94
C ILE A 655 -33.42 7.20 9.76
N PHE A 656 -33.07 7.81 8.62
CA PHE A 656 -31.75 8.43 8.41
C PHE A 656 -31.53 9.64 9.32
N GLU A 657 -32.53 10.53 9.44
CA GLU A 657 -32.48 11.71 10.29
C GLU A 657 -32.32 11.38 11.78
N ASN A 658 -32.84 10.24 12.25
CA ASN A 658 -32.66 9.78 13.62
C ASN A 658 -31.29 9.16 13.91
N LYS A 659 -30.38 9.06 12.92
CA LYS A 659 -28.99 8.61 13.14
C LYS A 659 -28.17 9.72 13.81
N VAL A 660 -27.28 9.33 14.71
CA VAL A 660 -26.45 10.26 15.52
C VAL A 660 -25.51 11.14 14.67
N TYR A 661 -25.19 10.71 13.45
CA TYR A 661 -24.28 11.37 12.52
C TYR A 661 -24.99 12.19 11.42
N VAL A 662 -26.29 12.49 11.56
CA VAL A 662 -27.07 13.28 10.59
C VAL A 662 -27.63 14.54 11.24
N ASP A 663 -27.48 15.69 10.58
CA ASP A 663 -28.14 16.94 10.98
C ASP A 663 -29.54 17.01 10.35
N LYS A 664 -30.57 16.83 11.19
CA LYS A 664 -31.98 16.82 10.80
C LYS A 664 -32.43 18.10 10.10
N ASN A 665 -31.80 19.23 10.39
CA ASN A 665 -32.21 20.54 9.86
C ASN A 665 -31.62 20.81 8.46
N LEU A 666 -30.81 19.89 7.92
CA LEU A 666 -30.05 20.05 6.68
C LEU A 666 -30.31 18.92 5.65
N THR A 667 -31.30 18.08 5.91
CA THR A 667 -31.89 17.17 4.91
C THR A 667 -32.49 18.00 3.77
N GLU A 668 -32.21 17.61 2.52
CA GLU A 668 -32.79 18.23 1.32
C GLU A 668 -33.36 17.13 0.43
N PHE A 669 -34.68 17.10 0.31
CA PHE A 669 -35.40 16.16 -0.54
C PHE A 669 -36.46 16.90 -1.36
N TRP A 670 -36.48 16.65 -2.67
CA TRP A 670 -37.33 17.37 -3.60
C TRP A 670 -38.83 17.13 -3.35
N LEU A 671 -39.19 15.92 -2.85
CA LEU A 671 -40.57 15.49 -2.69
C LEU A 671 -41.32 16.34 -1.64
N ASP A 672 -40.67 16.66 -0.53
CA ASP A 672 -41.31 17.41 0.56
C ASP A 672 -41.58 18.85 0.14
N ALA A 673 -40.61 19.48 -0.54
CA ALA A 673 -40.77 20.79 -1.17
C ALA A 673 -41.85 20.77 -2.26
N TYR A 674 -41.92 19.70 -3.06
CA TYR A 674 -42.90 19.57 -4.12
C TYR A 674 -44.34 19.38 -3.61
N VAL A 675 -44.52 18.53 -2.58
CA VAL A 675 -45.83 18.33 -1.93
C VAL A 675 -46.30 19.62 -1.25
N GLN A 676 -45.38 20.41 -0.66
CA GLN A 676 -45.72 21.74 -0.14
C GLN A 676 -46.15 22.70 -1.26
N TYR A 677 -45.44 22.73 -2.38
CA TYR A 677 -45.78 23.54 -3.56
C TYR A 677 -47.17 23.21 -4.15
N LEU A 678 -47.49 21.92 -4.33
CA LEU A 678 -48.82 21.49 -4.77
C LEU A 678 -49.93 21.92 -3.79
N LYS A 679 -49.69 21.74 -2.48
CA LYS A 679 -50.63 22.16 -1.43
C LYS A 679 -50.84 23.67 -1.40
N SER A 680 -49.79 24.49 -1.58
CA SER A 680 -49.95 25.96 -1.67
C SER A 680 -50.74 26.39 -2.91
N ASN A 681 -50.68 25.62 -4.00
CA ASN A 681 -51.45 25.86 -5.23
C ASN A 681 -52.85 25.23 -5.19
N SER A 682 -53.29 24.67 -4.06
CA SER A 682 -54.58 23.96 -3.90
C SER A 682 -54.78 22.78 -4.87
N GLN A 683 -53.68 22.12 -5.26
CA GLN A 683 -53.68 20.93 -6.12
C GLN A 683 -53.56 19.65 -5.29
N ASP A 684 -54.21 18.57 -5.73
CA ASP A 684 -54.13 17.26 -5.05
C ASP A 684 -52.85 16.50 -5.43
N PRO A 685 -51.93 16.20 -4.48
CA PRO A 685 -50.76 15.37 -4.74
C PRO A 685 -51.07 13.88 -4.96
N ASN A 686 -52.32 13.43 -4.76
CA ASN A 686 -52.72 12.04 -4.98
C ASN A 686 -53.09 11.70 -6.43
N ASP A 687 -53.49 12.68 -7.26
CA ASP A 687 -53.76 12.44 -8.67
C ASP A 687 -52.46 12.36 -9.48
N LYS A 688 -52.27 11.26 -10.21
CA LYS A 688 -51.08 11.02 -11.05
C LYS A 688 -50.89 12.12 -12.11
N ASN A 689 -51.96 12.57 -12.75
CA ASN A 689 -51.85 13.52 -13.87
C ASN A 689 -51.49 14.91 -13.35
N THR A 690 -52.17 15.37 -12.30
CA THR A 690 -51.84 16.60 -11.57
C THR A 690 -50.41 16.55 -11.02
N PHE A 691 -50.01 15.43 -10.41
CA PHE A 691 -48.65 15.27 -9.88
C PHE A 691 -47.59 15.33 -10.98
N MET A 692 -47.74 14.64 -12.11
CA MET A 692 -46.70 14.64 -13.15
C MET A 692 -46.67 15.94 -13.97
N ASN A 693 -47.82 16.57 -14.24
CA ASN A 693 -47.90 17.75 -15.10
C ASN A 693 -47.36 19.03 -14.44
N ASN A 694 -47.35 19.13 -13.10
CA ASN A 694 -46.85 20.31 -12.38
C ASN A 694 -45.34 20.24 -12.03
N ILE A 695 -44.65 19.12 -12.33
CA ILE A 695 -43.20 18.99 -12.09
C ILE A 695 -42.38 20.01 -12.89
N PRO A 696 -42.61 20.25 -14.21
CA PRO A 696 -41.84 21.24 -14.96
C PRO A 696 -41.94 22.66 -14.36
N ASP A 697 -43.13 23.06 -13.92
CA ASP A 697 -43.36 24.37 -13.30
C ASP A 697 -42.67 24.47 -11.94
N PHE A 698 -42.74 23.41 -11.12
CA PHE A 698 -41.97 23.32 -9.88
C PHE A 698 -40.45 23.41 -10.13
N LEU A 699 -39.91 22.70 -11.13
CA LEU A 699 -38.49 22.75 -11.46
C LEU A 699 -38.05 24.11 -12.03
N SER A 700 -38.95 24.85 -12.66
CA SER A 700 -38.73 26.24 -13.07
C SER A 700 -38.59 27.16 -11.84
N ASN A 701 -39.48 27.00 -10.86
CA ASN A 701 -39.48 27.77 -9.60
C ASN A 701 -38.34 27.36 -8.65
N PHE A 702 -37.99 26.08 -8.61
CA PHE A 702 -36.97 25.49 -7.72
C PHE A 702 -35.87 24.77 -8.53
N PRO A 703 -35.03 25.52 -9.28
CA PRO A 703 -34.07 24.98 -10.25
C PRO A 703 -33.00 24.06 -9.64
N ASN A 704 -32.79 24.10 -8.32
CA ASN A 704 -31.87 23.22 -7.60
C ASN A 704 -32.25 21.74 -7.74
N PHE A 705 -33.55 21.43 -7.77
CA PHE A 705 -34.06 20.05 -7.84
C PHE A 705 -34.07 19.47 -9.26
N GLN A 706 -33.76 20.25 -10.30
CA GLN A 706 -33.84 19.79 -11.69
C GLN A 706 -32.91 18.60 -11.97
N HIS A 707 -31.76 18.52 -11.30
CA HIS A 707 -30.81 17.42 -11.44
C HIS A 707 -31.08 16.25 -10.49
N ASP A 708 -32.14 16.31 -9.66
CA ASP A 708 -32.41 15.34 -8.59
C ASP A 708 -33.54 14.35 -8.93
N ILE A 709 -34.22 14.57 -10.05
CA ILE A 709 -35.32 13.74 -10.57
C ILE A 709 -34.96 13.33 -11.99
N ASN A 710 -34.95 12.03 -12.27
CA ASN A 710 -34.79 11.51 -13.63
C ASN A 710 -36.16 11.02 -14.13
N ILE A 711 -36.67 11.68 -15.18
CA ILE A 711 -38.00 11.44 -15.77
C ILE A 711 -37.82 10.84 -17.17
N SER A 712 -38.53 9.75 -17.45
CA SER A 712 -38.55 9.11 -18.77
C SER A 712 -39.32 9.95 -19.81
N SER A 713 -39.10 9.63 -21.09
CA SER A 713 -39.95 10.09 -22.19
C SER A 713 -41.41 9.61 -22.09
N SER A 714 -41.69 8.59 -21.28
CA SER A 714 -43.04 8.11 -20.95
C SER A 714 -43.70 8.84 -19.77
N ASN A 715 -43.09 9.95 -19.30
CA ASN A 715 -43.53 10.73 -18.15
C ASN A 715 -43.65 9.90 -16.85
N GLU A 716 -42.60 9.13 -16.55
CA GLU A 716 -42.44 8.34 -15.32
C GLU A 716 -41.12 8.67 -14.63
N ILE A 717 -41.11 8.77 -13.29
CA ILE A 717 -39.87 9.00 -12.54
C ILE A 717 -39.10 7.66 -12.44
N ILE A 718 -37.98 7.57 -13.15
CA ILE A 718 -37.11 6.38 -13.19
C ILE A 718 -36.34 6.24 -11.88
N SER A 719 -35.76 7.35 -11.42
CA SER A 719 -34.98 7.44 -10.20
C SER A 719 -35.03 8.86 -9.64
N SER A 720 -34.79 9.01 -8.34
CA SER A 720 -34.61 10.32 -7.72
C SER A 720 -33.60 10.26 -6.59
N ARG A 721 -33.17 11.41 -6.08
CA ARG A 721 -32.22 11.51 -4.97
C ARG A 721 -32.58 12.60 -3.97
N GLY A 722 -32.12 12.42 -2.74
CA GLY A 722 -32.08 13.43 -1.68
C GLY A 722 -30.68 13.51 -1.06
N PHE A 723 -30.48 14.48 -0.18
CA PHE A 723 -29.20 14.74 0.45
C PHE A 723 -29.34 14.82 1.97
N ILE A 724 -28.45 14.13 2.69
CA ILE A 724 -28.33 14.23 4.14
C ILE A 724 -26.98 14.84 4.51
N GLN A 725 -26.98 15.79 5.43
CA GLN A 725 -25.74 16.40 5.93
C GLN A 725 -25.21 15.58 7.10
N THR A 726 -23.95 15.14 7.01
CA THR A 726 -23.34 14.35 8.09
C THR A 726 -22.65 15.23 9.13
N THR A 727 -22.60 14.77 10.39
CA THR A 727 -22.01 15.49 11.53
C THR A 727 -21.09 14.59 12.36
N GLY A 728 -20.01 15.18 12.87
CA GLY A 728 -19.02 14.53 13.72
C GLY A 728 -18.14 13.46 13.05
N VAL A 729 -18.21 13.29 11.73
CA VAL A 729 -17.60 12.19 10.96
C VAL A 729 -16.18 12.53 10.43
N SER A 730 -15.34 13.17 11.26
CA SER A 730 -13.99 13.61 10.87
C SER A 730 -13.02 12.45 10.60
N SER A 731 -12.80 11.61 11.61
CA SER A 731 -11.85 10.47 11.58
C SER A 731 -12.26 9.37 10.59
N SER A 732 -11.26 8.74 9.97
CA SER A 732 -11.40 7.51 9.15
C SER A 732 -12.17 6.39 9.87
N THR A 733 -12.00 6.25 11.19
CA THR A 733 -12.73 5.26 12.00
C THR A 733 -14.22 5.62 12.10
N LYS A 734 -14.56 6.90 12.25
CA LYS A 734 -15.96 7.35 12.28
C LYS A 734 -16.62 7.23 10.90
N LYS A 735 -15.91 7.59 9.83
CA LYS A 735 -16.34 7.38 8.43
C LYS A 735 -16.63 5.90 8.17
N LYS A 736 -15.78 5.01 8.68
CA LYS A 736 -16.03 3.56 8.63
C LYS A 736 -17.29 3.17 9.40
N ILE A 737 -17.46 3.59 10.65
CA ILE A 737 -18.64 3.26 11.48
C ILE A 737 -19.94 3.72 10.81
N MET A 738 -19.95 4.93 10.24
CA MET A 738 -21.09 5.46 9.48
C MET A 738 -21.52 4.55 8.32
N LEU A 739 -20.58 3.90 7.62
CA LEU A 739 -20.86 2.98 6.51
C LEU A 739 -21.34 1.58 6.95
N PHE A 740 -21.32 1.27 8.26
CA PHE A 740 -21.85 0.02 8.82
C PHE A 740 -23.22 0.18 9.49
N GLN A 741 -23.76 1.40 9.57
CA GLN A 741 -25.01 1.74 10.29
C GLN A 741 -26.15 2.12 9.35
#